data_AF-A0A9P6LI90-F1
#
_entry.id   AF-A0A9P6LI90-F1
#
_cell.length_a   1.000
_cell.length_b   1.000
_cell.length_c   1.000
_cell.angle_alpha   90.00
_cell.angle_beta   90.00
_cell.angle_gamma   90.00
#
_symmetry.space_group_name_H-M   'P 1'
#
loop_
_entity.id
_entity.type
_entity.pdbx_description
1 polymer ?
#
loop_
_entity_poly.entity_id
_entity_poly.type
_entity_poly.pdbx_seq_one_letter_code
_entity_poly.pdbx_strand_id
1 'polypeptide(L)'
;MQSLARSAKFKRRSYETSRDRHLPALQTHPNEPSIVLLGDSMLERMITTGLTPSFQPWPSRTMISNDSIAHLCKEDSAPTIRRLRGVFNAGVGGDKFENIIYRLVGSSTPENPLDSLLDTLRNRDVKLWVLHAGTNNLRPRRGLSDSDLSLLRRIIEALLEAGGKVLLTGLFRRKNIDDELVAKANESYRRMVDEFREDGNSRVEFLPAPKVDLETCLVDDVHLNVKGYQIWSKPLLQKCPGYADPWTVVHRQQNASAAHQVQVRVAKRLKERGDATFSVRTGGAEGSSPESHRSDSSEEEEVVRRSMTMPQYVQCDTEVYSMRHFYSNYTSGNEVGFFNLMFDLKPPRDSPGVFEEAVKATALASSSLQLCQAGMMAQAKQHYGKALVRLSAALRDTEKAKDDSVVVALLTLGLFEAIIPDKTPSKIASHCRGSLALLRYRAEQGIATSLDKASLAFIAQLGILEIFIGQEGRSPILMGLTQAAWAQGGVVESLIARAIDYKFVAQKMIVSPDIHDASVDTVTEVFRTGIGIIRDLEAAANYRVTSPSPRQTLVDGMAEPGVSSFNGLLNRNSETSNAIAKGLYLTVRLHIVEQVLSLLIALGEPTREQLSTLVDLPHGLTALEQVCEQIRVIFGFDGRETVCKNQGMGFQAWAMFWPMIAVLKSALADQDTKLWVLDKCLTVSQASGFGMAMYQMGWFNGGHSEMKVVD
;
A
#
# COMPACT_ATOMS: atom_id res chain seq x y z
N MET A 1 3.07 30.66 -23.11
CA MET A 1 3.68 29.32 -23.34
C MET A 1 5.07 29.32 -23.98
N GLN A 2 5.29 29.80 -25.22
CA GLN A 2 6.62 29.69 -25.88
C GLN A 2 7.77 30.41 -25.15
N SER A 3 7.51 31.57 -24.55
CA SER A 3 8.50 32.30 -23.71
C SER A 3 8.85 31.56 -22.42
N LEU A 4 7.90 30.80 -21.86
CA LEU A 4 8.10 29.98 -20.66
C LEU A 4 8.95 28.73 -21.00
N ALA A 5 8.69 28.10 -22.14
CA ALA A 5 9.40 26.90 -22.58
C ALA A 5 10.91 27.12 -22.78
N ARG A 6 11.36 28.34 -23.12
CA ARG A 6 12.79 28.67 -23.25
C ARG A 6 13.56 28.56 -21.93
N SER A 7 12.87 28.64 -20.80
CA SER A 7 13.45 28.52 -19.47
C SER A 7 13.35 27.11 -18.89
N ALA A 8 12.73 26.17 -19.62
CA ALA A 8 12.61 24.79 -19.21
C ALA A 8 13.96 24.09 -19.17
N LYS A 9 14.26 23.38 -18.08
CA LYS A 9 15.43 22.49 -18.00
C LYS A 9 15.00 21.08 -17.66
N PHE A 10 15.45 20.14 -18.49
CA PHE A 10 15.24 18.72 -18.25
C PHE A 10 15.90 18.30 -16.94
N LYS A 11 15.18 17.46 -16.20
CA LYS A 11 15.71 16.69 -15.08
C LYS A 11 14.99 15.35 -15.08
N ARG A 12 15.76 14.26 -15.07
CA ARG A 12 15.25 12.89 -15.18
C ARG A 12 14.10 12.60 -14.21
N ARG A 13 14.28 12.94 -12.92
CA ARG A 13 13.24 12.74 -11.89
C ARG A 13 11.95 13.53 -12.17
N SER A 14 12.05 14.76 -12.68
CA SER A 14 10.90 15.61 -13.04
C SER A 14 10.14 15.05 -14.22
N TYR A 15 10.86 14.50 -15.19
CA TYR A 15 10.30 13.80 -16.34
C TYR A 15 9.59 12.51 -15.92
N GLU A 16 10.29 11.57 -15.26
CA GLU A 16 9.76 10.27 -14.83
C GLU A 16 8.54 10.45 -13.90
N THR A 17 8.63 11.34 -12.90
CA THR A 17 7.50 11.56 -11.99
C THR A 17 6.28 12.14 -12.71
N SER A 18 6.49 13.05 -13.68
CA SER A 18 5.38 13.64 -14.41
C SER A 18 4.73 12.65 -15.39
N ARG A 19 5.56 11.89 -16.11
CA ARG A 19 5.12 10.88 -17.09
C ARG A 19 4.47 9.67 -16.41
N ASP A 20 5.07 9.14 -15.36
CA ASP A 20 4.69 7.85 -14.80
C ASP A 20 3.67 7.98 -13.66
N ARG A 21 3.52 9.18 -13.06
CA ARG A 21 2.62 9.41 -11.94
C ARG A 21 1.62 10.54 -12.18
N HIS A 22 2.08 11.75 -12.51
CA HIS A 22 1.19 12.91 -12.59
C HIS A 22 0.17 12.81 -13.73
N LEU A 23 0.63 12.58 -14.96
CA LEU A 23 -0.23 12.50 -16.14
C LEU A 23 -1.21 11.30 -16.06
N PRO A 24 -0.79 10.08 -15.69
CA PRO A 24 -1.71 8.96 -15.48
C PRO A 24 -2.73 9.22 -14.37
N ALA A 25 -2.35 9.87 -13.27
CA ALA A 25 -3.28 10.23 -12.21
C ALA A 25 -4.36 11.22 -12.69
N LEU A 26 -3.98 12.16 -13.55
CA LEU A 26 -4.92 13.10 -14.18
C LEU A 26 -5.82 12.40 -15.21
N GLN A 27 -5.32 11.42 -15.96
CA GLN A 27 -6.12 10.63 -16.92
C GLN A 27 -7.18 9.77 -16.22
N THR A 28 -6.84 9.17 -15.08
CA THR A 28 -7.77 8.35 -14.27
C THR A 28 -8.84 9.18 -13.54
N HIS A 29 -8.63 10.50 -13.40
CA HIS A 29 -9.55 11.41 -12.73
C HIS A 29 -9.89 12.62 -13.62
N PRO A 30 -10.66 12.46 -14.71
CA PRO A 30 -10.86 13.51 -15.72
C PRO A 30 -11.65 14.74 -15.20
N ASN A 31 -12.49 14.55 -14.17
CA ASN A 31 -13.35 15.61 -13.60
C ASN A 31 -12.73 16.32 -12.38
N GLU A 32 -11.54 15.89 -11.94
CA GLU A 32 -10.73 16.49 -10.87
C GLU A 32 -9.37 16.90 -11.48
N PRO A 33 -8.50 17.72 -10.87
CA PRO A 33 -8.58 18.39 -9.58
C PRO A 33 -9.27 19.74 -9.60
N SER A 34 -9.74 20.15 -8.42
CA SER A 34 -10.11 21.53 -8.11
C SER A 34 -9.01 22.30 -7.39
N ILE A 35 -8.05 21.58 -6.79
CA ILE A 35 -6.90 22.17 -6.09
C ILE A 35 -5.65 21.44 -6.57
N VAL A 36 -4.62 22.19 -6.95
CA VAL A 36 -3.33 21.62 -7.37
C VAL A 36 -2.23 22.10 -6.44
N LEU A 37 -1.52 21.16 -5.80
CA LEU A 37 -0.31 21.43 -5.03
C LEU A 37 0.89 21.27 -5.97
N LEU A 38 1.45 22.39 -6.44
CA LEU A 38 2.56 22.41 -7.40
C LEU A 38 3.86 22.81 -6.71
N GLY A 39 4.90 21.99 -6.81
CA GLY A 39 6.17 22.37 -6.20
C GLY A 39 7.26 21.32 -6.18
N ASP A 40 8.15 21.47 -5.20
CA ASP A 40 9.32 20.63 -4.99
C ASP A 40 9.09 19.46 -3.99
N SER A 41 10.17 18.97 -3.37
CA SER A 41 10.14 17.87 -2.41
C SER A 41 9.23 18.14 -1.20
N MET A 42 9.02 19.40 -0.82
CA MET A 42 8.19 19.75 0.33
C MET A 42 6.72 19.42 0.08
N LEU A 43 6.24 19.54 -1.15
CA LEU A 43 4.89 19.08 -1.52
C LEU A 43 4.89 17.58 -1.83
N GLU A 44 5.92 17.04 -2.51
CA GLU A 44 6.02 15.59 -2.77
C GLU A 44 5.92 14.77 -1.47
N ARG A 45 6.63 15.21 -0.41
CA ARG A 45 6.64 14.53 0.89
C ARG A 45 5.36 14.67 1.69
N MET A 46 4.36 15.46 1.24
CA MET A 46 3.00 15.33 1.78
C MET A 46 2.38 13.96 1.43
N ILE A 47 2.85 13.30 0.36
CA ILE A 47 2.43 11.94 0.00
C ILE A 47 3.10 10.92 0.94
N THR A 48 4.42 11.01 1.11
CA THR A 48 5.21 10.01 1.84
C THR A 48 5.23 10.22 3.35
N THR A 49 5.60 11.43 3.82
CA THR A 49 5.60 11.79 5.24
C THR A 49 4.19 12.16 5.72
N GLY A 50 3.47 12.96 4.93
CA GLY A 50 2.14 13.45 5.26
C GLY A 50 1.02 12.43 5.01
N LEU A 51 1.31 11.29 4.37
CA LEU A 51 0.34 10.25 4.02
C LEU A 51 -0.92 10.79 3.33
N THR A 52 -0.76 11.78 2.45
CA THR A 52 -1.85 12.39 1.67
C THR A 52 -1.61 12.24 0.16
N PRO A 53 -1.94 11.07 -0.43
CA PRO A 53 -1.90 10.89 -1.88
C PRO A 53 -2.86 11.85 -2.61
N SER A 54 -2.61 12.07 -3.90
CA SER A 54 -3.51 12.83 -4.77
C SER A 54 -4.93 12.26 -4.75
N PHE A 55 -5.91 13.16 -4.82
CA PHE A 55 -7.36 12.90 -4.86
C PHE A 55 -7.96 12.24 -3.60
N GLN A 56 -7.14 11.97 -2.58
CA GLN A 56 -7.62 11.57 -1.26
C GLN A 56 -8.01 12.80 -0.41
N PRO A 57 -8.83 12.62 0.65
CA PRO A 57 -9.18 13.73 1.54
C PRO A 57 -7.93 14.41 2.12
N TRP A 58 -7.74 15.68 1.80
CA TRP A 58 -6.59 16.47 2.20
C TRP A 58 -6.98 17.49 3.30
N PRO A 59 -6.13 17.71 4.33
CA PRO A 59 -4.95 16.94 4.66
C PRO A 59 -5.33 15.55 5.20
N SER A 60 -4.39 14.60 5.32
CA SER A 60 -4.65 13.28 5.93
C SER A 60 -4.92 13.38 7.44
N ARG A 61 -5.38 12.27 8.03
CA ARG A 61 -5.55 12.14 9.50
C ARG A 61 -4.22 12.25 10.25
N THR A 62 -3.11 11.91 9.60
CA THR A 62 -1.75 12.01 10.16
C THR A 62 -1.31 13.46 10.29
N MET A 63 -1.67 14.29 9.32
CA MET A 63 -1.34 15.73 9.31
C MET A 63 -2.29 16.56 10.17
N ILE A 64 -3.60 16.29 10.16
CA ILE A 64 -4.54 16.92 11.09
C ILE A 64 -5.53 15.85 11.54
N SER A 65 -5.66 15.62 12.85
CA SER A 65 -6.64 14.66 13.38
C SER A 65 -8.09 15.15 13.19
N ASN A 66 -9.08 14.27 13.30
CA ASN A 66 -10.49 14.69 13.23
C ASN A 66 -10.86 15.59 14.42
N ASP A 67 -10.31 15.33 15.60
CA ASP A 67 -10.54 16.15 16.79
C ASP A 67 -9.95 17.54 16.59
N SER A 68 -8.75 17.64 15.99
CA SER A 68 -8.14 18.93 15.64
C SER A 68 -8.98 19.71 14.62
N ILE A 69 -9.60 19.06 13.63
CA ILE A 69 -10.55 19.72 12.71
C ILE A 69 -11.78 20.21 13.49
N ALA A 70 -12.32 19.40 14.41
CA ALA A 70 -13.47 19.80 15.22
C ALA A 70 -13.16 20.98 16.15
N HIS A 71 -11.94 21.06 16.70
CA HIS A 71 -11.47 22.20 17.48
C HIS A 71 -11.28 23.46 16.63
N LEU A 72 -10.71 23.33 15.43
CA LEU A 72 -10.57 24.44 14.48
C LEU A 72 -11.94 25.00 14.02
N CYS A 73 -13.03 24.24 14.12
CA CYS A 73 -14.39 24.70 13.83
C CYS A 73 -15.07 25.43 15.01
N LYS A 74 -14.49 25.41 16.22
CA LYS A 74 -15.06 26.07 17.41
C LYS A 74 -14.45 27.45 17.69
N GLU A 75 -13.31 27.74 17.08
CA GLU A 75 -12.65 29.04 17.15
C GLU A 75 -13.19 29.93 16.02
N ASP A 76 -14.09 30.84 16.40
CA ASP A 76 -14.70 31.90 15.58
C ASP A 76 -15.59 31.49 14.39
N SER A 77 -16.39 32.47 13.98
CA SER A 77 -17.43 32.46 12.92
C SER A 77 -16.90 32.20 11.49
N ALA A 78 -16.03 31.20 11.33
CA ALA A 78 -15.43 30.78 10.08
C ALA A 78 -16.25 29.65 9.42
N PRO A 79 -16.22 29.53 8.08
CA PRO A 79 -16.87 28.44 7.36
C PRO A 79 -16.41 27.08 7.91
N THR A 80 -17.33 26.10 7.99
CA THR A 80 -17.06 24.77 8.54
C THR A 80 -15.82 24.15 7.87
N ILE A 81 -14.70 24.13 8.59
CA ILE A 81 -13.45 23.57 8.09
C ILE A 81 -13.63 22.06 7.94
N ARG A 82 -13.47 21.55 6.71
CA ARG A 82 -13.56 20.13 6.37
C ARG A 82 -12.36 19.73 5.53
N ARG A 83 -12.05 18.44 5.52
CA ARG A 83 -11.04 17.91 4.58
C ARG A 83 -11.51 18.14 3.15
N LEU A 84 -10.58 18.65 2.35
CA LEU A 84 -10.77 18.99 0.95
C LEU A 84 -10.73 17.72 0.10
N ARG A 85 -11.52 17.71 -0.97
CA ARG A 85 -11.49 16.69 -2.02
C ARG A 85 -10.97 17.29 -3.32
N GLY A 86 -10.59 16.45 -4.29
CA GLY A 86 -10.07 16.92 -5.57
C GLY A 86 -8.73 17.66 -5.46
N VAL A 87 -7.90 17.30 -4.47
CA VAL A 87 -6.56 17.86 -4.29
C VAL A 87 -5.54 16.99 -5.02
N PHE A 88 -4.92 17.53 -6.07
CA PHE A 88 -3.87 16.86 -6.83
C PHE A 88 -2.51 17.35 -6.36
N ASN A 89 -1.66 16.43 -5.92
CA ASN A 89 -0.28 16.72 -5.55
C ASN A 89 0.64 16.50 -6.76
N ALA A 90 1.22 17.58 -7.24
CA ALA A 90 2.18 17.65 -8.33
C ALA A 90 3.57 18.08 -7.83
N GLY A 91 3.98 17.66 -6.63
CA GLY A 91 5.30 17.92 -6.06
C GLY A 91 6.37 16.95 -6.59
N VAL A 92 7.58 17.43 -6.85
CA VAL A 92 8.71 16.59 -7.28
C VAL A 92 10.02 16.92 -6.57
N GLY A 93 10.70 15.88 -6.11
CA GLY A 93 11.93 15.97 -5.36
C GLY A 93 13.07 16.65 -6.11
N GLY A 94 13.61 17.69 -5.47
CA GLY A 94 14.75 18.44 -5.97
C GLY A 94 14.43 19.34 -7.16
N ASP A 95 13.15 19.57 -7.50
CA ASP A 95 12.77 20.52 -8.55
C ASP A 95 13.29 21.93 -8.22
N LYS A 96 13.90 22.55 -9.23
CA LYS A 96 14.10 24.00 -9.32
C LYS A 96 12.99 24.61 -10.16
N PHE A 97 12.90 25.95 -10.18
CA PHE A 97 11.94 26.66 -11.03
C PHE A 97 11.97 26.20 -12.50
N GLU A 98 13.15 26.01 -13.08
CA GLU A 98 13.29 25.56 -14.48
C GLU A 98 12.74 24.15 -14.72
N ASN A 99 12.80 23.29 -13.70
CA ASN A 99 12.29 21.92 -13.79
C ASN A 99 10.77 21.89 -13.67
N ILE A 100 10.20 22.73 -12.80
CA ILE A 100 8.75 22.94 -12.72
C ILE A 100 8.24 23.47 -14.07
N ILE A 101 8.93 24.46 -14.64
CA ILE A 101 8.60 24.98 -15.98
C ILE A 101 8.62 23.86 -17.02
N TYR A 102 9.66 23.04 -17.05
CA TYR A 102 9.78 21.91 -18.00
C TYR A 102 8.56 21.00 -18.00
N ARG A 103 8.07 20.59 -16.82
CA ARG A 103 6.90 19.72 -16.72
C ARG A 103 5.56 20.46 -16.90
N LEU A 104 5.51 21.76 -16.62
CA LEU A 104 4.34 22.58 -16.93
C LEU A 104 4.12 22.73 -18.43
N VAL A 105 5.18 22.96 -19.21
CA VAL A 105 5.09 23.14 -20.68
C VAL A 105 5.18 21.85 -21.46
N GLY A 106 5.69 20.77 -20.87
CA GLY A 106 5.97 19.51 -21.55
C GLY A 106 7.22 19.58 -22.43
N SER A 107 7.45 18.51 -23.19
CA SER A 107 8.56 18.40 -24.12
C SER A 107 8.16 17.61 -25.35
N SER A 108 8.45 18.17 -26.52
CA SER A 108 8.25 17.50 -27.82
C SER A 108 9.54 16.91 -28.38
N THR A 109 10.62 16.85 -27.58
CA THR A 109 11.88 16.26 -28.06
C THR A 109 11.71 14.74 -28.18
N PRO A 110 12.22 14.11 -29.25
CA PRO A 110 12.08 12.66 -29.45
C PRO A 110 12.69 11.83 -28.32
N GLU A 111 13.73 12.35 -27.67
CA GLU A 111 14.45 11.66 -26.59
C GLU A 111 13.64 11.59 -25.29
N ASN A 112 12.82 12.60 -25.00
CA ASN A 112 12.10 12.72 -23.73
C ASN A 112 10.71 13.35 -23.93
N PRO A 113 9.80 12.70 -24.69
CA PRO A 113 8.48 13.25 -24.95
C PRO A 113 7.65 13.29 -23.66
N LEU A 114 7.08 14.45 -23.35
CA LEU A 114 6.28 14.69 -22.15
C LEU A 114 5.10 15.61 -22.46
N ASP A 115 3.89 15.17 -22.14
CA ASP A 115 2.72 16.03 -22.28
C ASP A 115 2.74 17.19 -21.27
N SER A 116 2.21 18.32 -21.71
CA SER A 116 2.11 19.54 -20.92
C SER A 116 1.13 19.37 -19.76
N LEU A 117 1.60 19.51 -18.51
CA LEU A 117 0.71 19.51 -17.34
C LEU A 117 -0.25 20.69 -17.39
N LEU A 118 0.18 21.86 -17.87
CA LEU A 118 -0.71 23.02 -17.99
C LEU A 118 -1.85 22.75 -18.96
N ASP A 119 -1.57 22.20 -20.13
CA ASP A 119 -2.62 21.93 -21.12
C ASP A 119 -3.56 20.82 -20.65
N THR A 120 -3.03 19.80 -19.95
CA THR A 120 -3.82 18.73 -19.33
C THR A 120 -4.78 19.25 -18.24
N LEU A 121 -4.37 20.30 -17.52
CA LEU A 121 -5.14 20.92 -16.43
C LEU A 121 -6.04 22.08 -16.89
N ARG A 122 -5.76 22.71 -18.05
CA ARG A 122 -6.48 23.92 -18.52
C ARG A 122 -7.97 23.69 -18.73
N ASN A 123 -8.38 22.50 -19.15
CA ASN A 123 -9.79 22.16 -19.36
C ASN A 123 -10.51 21.69 -18.09
N ARG A 124 -9.86 21.81 -16.92
CA ARG A 124 -10.40 21.38 -15.62
C ARG A 124 -10.76 22.61 -14.78
N ASP A 125 -11.78 22.49 -13.92
CA ASP A 125 -12.23 23.57 -13.01
C ASP A 125 -11.26 23.74 -11.82
N VAL A 126 -9.98 24.00 -12.09
CA VAL A 126 -8.97 24.25 -11.06
C VAL A 126 -9.23 25.61 -10.43
N LYS A 127 -9.59 25.61 -9.14
CA LYS A 127 -9.97 26.80 -8.37
C LYS A 127 -8.79 27.41 -7.63
N LEU A 128 -7.85 26.57 -7.22
CA LEU A 128 -6.70 26.97 -6.43
C LEU A 128 -5.44 26.21 -6.84
N TRP A 129 -4.38 26.95 -7.10
CA TRP A 129 -3.01 26.47 -7.17
C TRP A 129 -2.28 26.82 -5.89
N VAL A 130 -1.75 25.83 -5.19
CA VAL A 130 -0.83 26.04 -4.07
C VAL A 130 0.58 25.84 -4.60
N LEU A 131 1.36 26.91 -4.64
CA LEU A 131 2.73 26.90 -5.16
C LEU A 131 3.74 26.90 -4.00
N HIS A 132 4.59 25.88 -3.95
CA HIS A 132 5.75 25.82 -3.05
C HIS A 132 7.00 25.43 -3.83
N ALA A 133 7.82 26.41 -4.18
CA ALA A 133 9.00 26.18 -5.00
C ALA A 133 10.09 27.19 -4.64
N GLY A 134 11.35 26.80 -4.82
CA GLY A 134 12.52 27.64 -4.58
C GLY A 134 13.51 27.07 -3.57
N THR A 135 13.14 26.00 -2.86
CA THR A 135 14.02 25.31 -1.89
C THR A 135 15.35 24.90 -2.53
N ASN A 136 15.32 24.42 -3.78
CA ASN A 136 16.52 24.00 -4.52
C ASN A 136 17.21 25.13 -5.30
N ASN A 137 16.60 26.32 -5.39
CA ASN A 137 17.20 27.51 -5.99
C ASN A 137 17.96 28.35 -4.94
N LEU A 138 17.65 28.14 -3.64
CA LEU A 138 18.25 28.88 -2.54
C LEU A 138 19.72 28.45 -2.31
N ARG A 139 20.66 29.33 -2.65
CA ARG A 139 22.11 29.08 -2.52
C ARG A 139 22.63 29.44 -1.13
N PRO A 140 23.48 28.61 -0.48
CA PRO A 140 23.92 28.81 0.91
C PRO A 140 24.54 30.16 1.26
N ARG A 141 25.19 30.84 0.30
CA ARG A 141 25.84 32.14 0.54
C ARG A 141 25.18 33.32 -0.14
N ARG A 142 24.25 33.07 -1.07
CA ARG A 142 23.71 34.12 -1.97
C ARG A 142 22.19 34.19 -1.97
N GLY A 143 21.50 33.16 -1.47
CA GLY A 143 20.05 33.05 -1.57
C GLY A 143 19.57 32.95 -3.02
N LEU A 144 18.35 33.44 -3.26
CA LEU A 144 17.74 33.55 -4.59
C LEU A 144 18.30 34.74 -5.36
N SER A 145 18.48 34.58 -6.66
CA SER A 145 18.83 35.69 -7.56
C SER A 145 17.59 36.30 -8.20
N ASP A 146 17.73 37.49 -8.78
CA ASP A 146 16.65 38.14 -9.54
C ASP A 146 16.20 37.29 -10.73
N SER A 147 17.11 36.53 -11.34
CA SER A 147 16.78 35.55 -12.39
C SER A 147 15.85 34.46 -11.86
N ASP A 148 16.12 33.91 -10.67
CA ASP A 148 15.25 32.91 -10.03
C ASP A 148 13.85 33.49 -9.75
N LEU A 149 13.77 34.74 -9.27
CA LEU A 149 12.51 35.44 -9.02
C LEU A 149 11.74 35.72 -10.32
N SER A 150 12.44 36.04 -11.41
CA SER A 150 11.81 36.21 -12.73
C SER A 150 11.17 34.92 -13.24
N LEU A 151 11.78 33.76 -12.94
CA LEU A 151 11.21 32.45 -13.29
C LEU A 151 9.97 32.14 -12.45
N LEU A 152 10.01 32.43 -11.14
CA LEU A 152 8.84 32.27 -10.28
C LEU A 152 7.67 33.14 -10.74
N ARG A 153 7.92 34.41 -11.09
CA ARG A 153 6.90 35.33 -11.63
C ARG A 153 6.24 34.74 -12.87
N ARG A 154 7.04 34.21 -13.79
CA ARG A 154 6.57 33.54 -15.02
C ARG A 154 5.75 32.27 -14.75
N ILE A 155 6.10 31.49 -13.71
CA ILE A 155 5.29 30.35 -13.28
C ILE A 155 3.92 30.85 -12.82
N ILE A 156 3.87 31.87 -11.95
CA ILE A 156 2.61 32.43 -11.42
C ILE A 156 1.73 32.96 -12.57
N GLU A 157 2.30 33.70 -13.51
CA GLU A 157 1.60 34.18 -14.71
C GLU A 157 0.98 33.02 -15.51
N ALA A 158 1.73 31.94 -15.75
CA ALA A 158 1.23 30.77 -16.46
C ALA A 158 0.10 30.04 -15.71
N LEU A 159 0.14 30.00 -14.37
CA LEU A 159 -0.94 29.43 -13.57
C LEU A 159 -2.19 30.32 -13.60
N LEU A 160 -2.02 31.65 -13.58
CA LEU A 160 -3.12 32.61 -13.70
C LEU A 160 -3.82 32.54 -15.06
N GLU A 161 -3.05 32.30 -16.14
CA GLU A 161 -3.55 32.02 -17.48
C GLU A 161 -4.33 30.69 -17.55
N ALA A 162 -3.88 29.67 -16.81
CA ALA A 162 -4.56 28.38 -16.72
C ALA A 162 -5.87 28.42 -15.89
N GLY A 163 -6.10 29.50 -15.13
CA GLY A 163 -7.32 29.71 -14.35
C GLY A 163 -7.15 29.44 -12.85
N GLY A 164 -8.13 29.88 -12.05
CA GLY A 164 -8.11 29.77 -10.59
C GLY A 164 -7.31 30.87 -9.88
N LYS A 165 -7.19 30.72 -8.56
CA LYS A 165 -6.34 31.54 -7.67
C LYS A 165 -4.98 30.88 -7.47
N VAL A 166 -3.96 31.67 -7.14
CA VAL A 166 -2.62 31.17 -6.81
C VAL A 166 -2.29 31.56 -5.36
N LEU A 167 -2.00 30.56 -4.54
CA LEU A 167 -1.49 30.70 -3.18
C LEU A 167 -0.01 30.34 -3.18
N LEU A 168 0.86 31.35 -3.17
CA LEU A 168 2.30 31.19 -3.04
C LEU A 168 2.65 31.00 -1.56
N THR A 169 3.31 29.89 -1.24
CA THR A 169 3.73 29.60 0.13
C THR A 169 5.19 30.01 0.37
N GLY A 170 5.49 30.49 1.57
CA GLY A 170 6.85 30.81 1.96
C GLY A 170 7.74 29.56 2.11
N LEU A 171 9.04 29.75 1.92
CA LEU A 171 10.07 28.75 2.17
C LEU A 171 10.29 28.57 3.68
N PHE A 172 10.48 27.32 4.10
CA PHE A 172 10.82 27.00 5.49
C PHE A 172 12.31 27.28 5.77
N ARG A 173 12.59 27.62 7.03
CA ARG A 173 13.96 27.60 7.56
C ARG A 173 14.51 26.17 7.53
N ARG A 174 15.83 26.05 7.41
CA ARG A 174 16.54 24.79 7.15
C ARG A 174 17.96 24.86 7.70
N LYS A 175 18.52 23.73 8.11
CA LYS A 175 19.80 23.69 8.86
C LYS A 175 21.02 24.11 8.03
N ASN A 176 20.95 23.95 6.72
CA ASN A 176 22.08 24.17 5.80
C ASN A 176 22.04 25.51 5.04
N ILE A 177 21.14 26.43 5.38
CA ILE A 177 21.06 27.80 4.81
C ILE A 177 20.81 28.78 5.95
N ASP A 178 21.48 29.92 5.93
CA ASP A 178 21.25 31.00 6.90
C ASP A 178 19.78 31.47 6.90
N ASP A 179 19.21 31.62 8.10
CA ASP A 179 17.85 32.11 8.34
C ASP A 179 17.60 33.47 7.67
N GLU A 180 18.61 34.34 7.58
CA GLU A 180 18.50 35.65 6.91
C GLU A 180 18.26 35.51 5.42
N LEU A 181 18.88 34.52 4.76
CA LEU A 181 18.69 34.26 3.34
C LEU A 181 17.31 33.70 3.04
N VAL A 182 16.77 32.85 3.92
CA VAL A 182 15.40 32.34 3.83
C VAL A 182 14.40 33.49 4.06
N ALA A 183 14.64 34.36 5.06
CA ALA A 183 13.82 35.51 5.33
C ALA A 183 13.79 36.49 4.15
N LYS A 184 14.95 36.79 3.56
CA LYS A 184 15.06 37.63 2.36
C LYS A 184 14.31 37.04 1.18
N ALA A 185 14.40 35.73 0.95
CA ALA A 185 13.65 35.06 -0.11
C ALA A 185 12.13 35.18 0.08
N ASN A 186 11.65 34.98 1.31
CA ASN A 186 10.23 35.14 1.65
C ASN A 186 9.75 36.59 1.53
N GLU A 187 10.60 37.56 1.85
CA GLU A 187 10.30 38.98 1.62
C GLU A 187 10.14 39.30 0.12
N SER A 188 11.04 38.76 -0.71
CA SER A 188 10.93 38.86 -2.16
C SER A 188 9.63 38.22 -2.69
N TYR A 189 9.20 37.09 -2.13
CA TYR A 189 7.92 36.46 -2.52
C TYR A 189 6.72 37.33 -2.16
N ARG A 190 6.72 37.92 -0.95
CA ARG A 190 5.65 38.82 -0.53
C ARG A 190 5.57 40.05 -1.44
N ARG A 191 6.71 40.72 -1.68
CA ARG A 191 6.78 41.88 -2.57
C ARG A 191 6.27 41.56 -3.98
N MET A 192 6.66 40.41 -4.53
CA MET A 192 6.18 39.97 -5.84
C MET A 192 4.65 39.78 -5.86
N VAL A 193 4.06 39.23 -4.79
CA VAL A 193 2.61 39.09 -4.67
C VAL A 193 1.92 40.45 -4.52
N ASP A 194 2.53 41.40 -3.81
CA ASP A 194 2.03 42.76 -3.68
C ASP A 194 2.04 43.49 -5.04
N GLU A 195 3.11 43.36 -5.82
CA GLU A 195 3.17 43.86 -7.21
C GLU A 195 2.04 43.28 -8.07
N PHE A 196 1.78 41.97 -8.01
CA PHE A 196 0.65 41.38 -8.74
C PHE A 196 -0.70 41.98 -8.34
N ARG A 197 -0.87 42.36 -7.06
CA ARG A 197 -2.10 42.98 -6.57
C ARG A 197 -2.24 44.43 -7.03
N GLU A 198 -1.14 45.18 -7.03
CA GLU A 198 -1.06 46.53 -7.58
C GLU A 198 -1.36 46.55 -9.09
N ASP A 199 -0.88 45.53 -9.81
CA ASP A 199 -1.21 45.28 -11.23
C ASP A 199 -2.67 44.81 -11.45
N GLY A 200 -3.51 44.81 -10.41
CA GLY A 200 -4.93 44.47 -10.47
C GLY A 200 -5.24 42.97 -10.35
N ASN A 201 -4.24 42.12 -10.11
CA ASN A 201 -4.41 40.67 -10.03
C ASN A 201 -4.62 40.19 -8.59
N SER A 202 -5.84 40.40 -8.07
CA SER A 202 -6.25 39.98 -6.72
C SER A 202 -6.32 38.45 -6.51
N ARG A 203 -6.02 37.65 -7.54
CA ARG A 203 -6.04 36.18 -7.49
C ARG A 203 -4.77 35.57 -6.91
N VAL A 204 -3.74 36.37 -6.63
CA VAL A 204 -2.49 35.91 -6.03
C VAL A 204 -2.44 36.26 -4.53
N GLU A 205 -2.15 35.28 -3.70
CA GLU A 205 -2.01 35.42 -2.25
C GLU A 205 -0.70 34.82 -1.77
N PHE A 206 -0.09 35.44 -0.75
CA PHE A 206 1.09 34.91 -0.07
C PHE A 206 0.71 34.30 1.27
N LEU A 207 1.13 33.06 1.52
CA LEU A 207 1.02 32.39 2.81
C LEU A 207 2.42 32.24 3.44
N PRO A 208 2.76 32.98 4.51
CA PRO A 208 4.06 32.83 5.17
C PRO A 208 4.26 31.41 5.69
N ALA A 209 5.50 30.93 5.63
CA ALA A 209 5.87 29.65 6.24
C ALA A 209 5.67 29.73 7.76
N PRO A 210 4.95 28.78 8.38
CA PRO A 210 4.83 28.74 9.83
C PRO A 210 6.18 28.57 10.51
N LYS A 211 6.32 29.13 11.71
CA LYS A 211 7.50 28.86 12.55
C LYS A 211 7.47 27.40 12.98
N VAL A 212 8.54 26.68 12.68
CA VAL A 212 8.76 25.30 13.09
C VAL A 212 10.09 25.21 13.83
N ASP A 213 10.16 24.31 14.81
CA ASP A 213 11.39 24.00 15.51
C ASP A 213 12.23 23.04 14.65
N LEU A 214 13.40 23.49 14.20
CA LEU A 214 14.26 22.76 13.26
C LEU A 214 14.79 21.44 13.84
N GLU A 215 14.93 21.34 15.16
CA GLU A 215 15.42 20.12 15.80
C GLU A 215 14.34 19.05 15.88
N THR A 216 13.09 19.45 16.13
CA THR A 216 11.99 18.49 16.32
C THR A 216 11.09 18.32 15.11
N CYS A 217 11.18 19.17 14.09
CA CYS A 217 10.25 19.18 12.96
C CYS A 217 10.88 18.79 11.63
N LEU A 218 12.17 18.48 11.56
CA LEU A 218 12.85 18.03 10.35
C LEU A 218 13.26 16.54 10.42
N VAL A 219 13.27 15.86 9.27
CA VAL A 219 13.84 14.51 9.11
C VAL A 219 15.31 14.58 8.70
N ASP A 220 15.68 15.63 7.99
CA ASP A 220 17.02 15.92 7.47
C ASP A 220 17.21 17.45 7.49
N ASP A 221 18.27 17.99 6.87
CA ASP A 221 18.53 19.44 6.94
C ASP A 221 17.42 20.33 6.35
N VAL A 222 16.49 19.78 5.56
CA VAL A 222 15.54 20.56 4.74
C VAL A 222 14.09 20.13 4.94
N HIS A 223 13.81 18.84 5.05
CA HIS A 223 12.46 18.32 4.90
C HIS A 223 11.75 18.11 6.23
N LEU A 224 10.47 18.50 6.26
CA LEU A 224 9.61 18.33 7.43
C LEU A 224 9.37 16.85 7.74
N ASN A 225 9.36 16.53 9.02
CA ASN A 225 8.79 15.30 9.55
C ASN A 225 7.27 15.44 9.75
N VAL A 226 6.61 14.42 10.30
CA VAL A 226 5.17 14.42 10.53
C VAL A 226 4.72 15.63 11.35
N LYS A 227 5.44 15.97 12.42
CA LYS A 227 5.13 17.12 13.29
C LYS A 227 5.22 18.44 12.53
N GLY A 228 6.24 18.60 11.68
CA GLY A 228 6.36 19.77 10.80
C GLY A 228 5.17 19.92 9.86
N TYR A 229 4.73 18.84 9.23
CA TYR A 229 3.53 18.85 8.37
C TYR A 229 2.22 19.09 9.13
N GLN A 230 2.13 18.65 10.39
CA GLN A 230 0.99 18.97 11.26
C GLN A 230 0.87 20.47 11.54
N ILE A 231 2.01 21.18 11.64
CA ILE A 231 2.04 22.64 11.80
C ILE A 231 1.68 23.32 10.48
N TRP A 232 2.25 22.87 9.35
CA TRP A 232 2.04 23.51 8.05
C TRP A 232 0.63 23.36 7.51
N SER A 233 0.02 22.19 7.68
CA SER A 233 -1.30 21.89 7.11
C SER A 233 -2.44 22.73 7.70
N LYS A 234 -2.33 23.20 8.95
CA LYS A 234 -3.37 24.01 9.61
C LYS A 234 -3.66 25.34 8.88
N PRO A 235 -2.68 26.26 8.73
CA PRO A 235 -2.92 27.51 8.02
C PRO A 235 -3.18 27.30 6.53
N LEU A 236 -2.62 26.24 5.94
CA LEU A 236 -2.88 25.92 4.54
C LEU A 236 -4.34 25.49 4.33
N LEU A 237 -4.89 24.64 5.20
CA LEU A 237 -6.29 24.23 5.16
C LEU A 237 -7.26 25.40 5.39
N GLN A 238 -6.93 26.34 6.27
CA GLN A 238 -7.73 27.56 6.48
C GLN A 238 -7.79 28.46 5.24
N LYS A 239 -6.71 28.50 4.44
CA LYS A 239 -6.63 29.30 3.21
C LYS A 239 -7.18 28.62 1.97
N CYS A 240 -7.29 27.29 1.99
CA CYS A 240 -7.88 26.56 0.89
C CYS A 240 -9.43 26.63 0.95
N PRO A 241 -10.10 27.14 -0.10
CA PRO A 241 -11.55 27.28 -0.10
C PRO A 241 -12.20 25.89 -0.20
N GLY A 242 -12.72 25.38 0.91
CA GLY A 242 -13.52 24.16 0.97
C GLY A 242 -14.94 24.35 0.39
N TYR A 243 -15.04 24.77 -0.87
CA TYR A 243 -16.26 24.98 -1.67
C TYR A 243 -17.36 25.90 -1.09
N ALA A 244 -18.13 26.44 -2.03
CA ALA A 244 -19.10 27.52 -1.89
C ALA A 244 -20.37 27.11 -1.13
N ASP A 245 -20.98 28.13 -0.52
CA ASP A 245 -22.36 28.19 -0.02
C ASP A 245 -23.32 27.26 -0.81
N PRO A 246 -24.03 26.33 -0.13
CA PRO A 246 -25.02 25.42 -0.72
C PRO A 246 -26.03 26.11 -1.64
N TRP A 247 -26.35 27.39 -1.39
CA TRP A 247 -27.25 28.17 -2.23
C TRP A 247 -26.70 28.47 -3.63
N THR A 248 -25.38 28.52 -3.81
CA THR A 248 -24.75 28.84 -5.11
C THR A 248 -24.80 27.64 -6.07
N VAL A 249 -24.78 26.41 -5.55
CA VAL A 249 -24.92 25.17 -6.35
C VAL A 249 -26.37 25.00 -6.82
N VAL A 250 -27.33 25.24 -5.92
CA VAL A 250 -28.75 25.24 -6.24
C VAL A 250 -29.08 26.32 -7.28
N HIS A 251 -28.51 27.53 -7.15
CA HIS A 251 -28.75 28.62 -8.09
C HIS A 251 -28.11 28.39 -9.48
N ARG A 252 -27.00 27.65 -9.59
CA ARG A 252 -26.43 27.27 -10.90
C ARG A 252 -27.23 26.17 -11.59
N GLN A 253 -27.75 25.21 -10.83
CA GLN A 253 -28.61 24.17 -11.37
C GLN A 253 -29.97 24.74 -11.79
N GLN A 254 -30.50 25.69 -11.01
CA GLN A 254 -31.67 26.47 -11.36
C GLN A 254 -31.41 27.44 -12.53
N ASN A 255 -30.25 28.10 -12.62
CA ASN A 255 -29.91 28.97 -13.76
C ASN A 255 -29.65 28.18 -15.05
N ALA A 256 -29.06 26.98 -14.99
CA ALA A 256 -28.90 26.12 -16.16
C ALA A 256 -30.24 25.55 -16.62
N SER A 257 -31.11 25.15 -15.68
CA SER A 257 -32.47 24.72 -15.99
C SER A 257 -33.34 25.88 -16.48
N ALA A 258 -33.19 27.09 -15.92
CA ALA A 258 -33.90 28.29 -16.36
C ALA A 258 -33.37 28.78 -17.72
N ALA A 259 -32.06 28.73 -17.96
CA ALA A 259 -31.47 29.04 -19.26
C ALA A 259 -31.91 28.03 -20.33
N HIS A 260 -31.97 26.74 -19.99
CA HIS A 260 -32.50 25.71 -20.89
C HIS A 260 -34.00 25.90 -21.15
N GLN A 261 -34.81 26.19 -20.13
CA GLN A 261 -36.23 26.49 -20.31
C GLN A 261 -36.47 27.78 -21.10
N VAL A 262 -35.62 28.80 -20.94
CA VAL A 262 -35.66 30.03 -21.74
C VAL A 262 -35.24 29.74 -23.18
N GLN A 263 -34.17 28.97 -23.42
CA GLN A 263 -33.77 28.55 -24.78
C GLN A 263 -34.85 27.73 -25.47
N VAL A 264 -35.48 26.79 -24.77
CA VAL A 264 -36.60 25.98 -25.30
C VAL A 264 -37.83 26.87 -25.57
N ARG A 265 -38.13 27.84 -24.70
CA ARG A 265 -39.26 28.76 -24.87
C ARG A 265 -39.00 29.78 -25.99
N VAL A 266 -37.77 30.23 -26.18
CA VAL A 266 -37.33 31.10 -27.29
C VAL A 266 -37.35 30.32 -28.61
N ALA A 267 -36.82 29.10 -28.64
CA ALA A 267 -36.88 28.22 -29.82
C ALA A 267 -38.33 27.91 -30.22
N LYS A 268 -39.21 27.65 -29.24
CA LYS A 268 -40.65 27.45 -29.47
C LYS A 268 -41.32 28.70 -30.04
N ARG A 269 -41.06 29.90 -29.48
CA ARG A 269 -41.60 31.17 -29.98
C ARG A 269 -41.04 31.59 -31.34
N LEU A 270 -39.80 31.24 -31.65
CA LEU A 270 -39.19 31.46 -32.97
C LEU A 270 -39.80 30.52 -34.02
N LYS A 271 -40.15 29.28 -33.64
CA LYS A 271 -40.87 28.34 -34.51
C LYS A 271 -42.32 28.79 -34.76
N GLU A 272 -43.02 29.25 -33.71
CA GLU A 272 -44.38 29.80 -33.80
C GLU A 272 -44.45 31.14 -34.57
N ARG A 273 -43.37 31.94 -34.57
CA ARG A 273 -43.25 33.15 -35.42
C ARG A 273 -42.77 32.85 -36.84
N GLY A 274 -42.04 31.77 -37.07
CA GLY A 274 -41.59 31.33 -38.38
C GLY A 274 -42.71 30.76 -39.25
N ASP A 275 -43.71 30.13 -38.62
CA ASP A 275 -44.89 29.57 -39.32
C ASP A 275 -46.00 30.60 -39.58
N ALA A 276 -45.83 31.87 -39.17
CA ALA A 276 -46.88 32.90 -39.26
C ALA A 276 -46.74 33.86 -40.46
N THR A 277 -45.86 33.58 -41.43
CA THR A 277 -45.73 34.39 -42.65
C THR A 277 -45.57 33.51 -43.89
N PHE A 278 -46.66 32.87 -44.32
CA PHE A 278 -47.20 32.98 -45.68
C PHE A 278 -48.46 32.11 -45.79
N SER A 279 -49.64 32.74 -45.67
CA SER A 279 -50.89 32.16 -46.15
C SER A 279 -51.75 33.27 -46.73
N VAL A 280 -51.64 33.44 -48.04
CA VAL A 280 -52.62 34.16 -48.86
C VAL A 280 -53.32 33.11 -49.71
N ARG A 281 -54.63 32.92 -49.46
CA ARG A 281 -55.73 32.48 -50.37
C ARG A 281 -55.52 31.11 -51.07
N THR A 282 -56.48 30.19 -51.25
CA THR A 282 -57.95 30.23 -51.42
C THR A 282 -58.42 28.77 -51.57
N GLY A 283 -59.60 28.44 -51.03
CA GLY A 283 -60.62 27.54 -51.61
C GLY A 283 -60.34 26.06 -51.97
N GLY A 284 -61.27 25.18 -51.56
CA GLY A 284 -61.81 24.14 -52.45
C GLY A 284 -61.49 22.67 -52.13
N ALA A 285 -62.47 22.01 -51.52
CA ALA A 285 -63.04 20.67 -51.79
C ALA A 285 -62.24 19.53 -52.48
N GLU A 286 -62.42 18.35 -51.87
CA GLU A 286 -62.61 17.00 -52.47
C GLU A 286 -61.45 16.23 -53.14
N GLY A 287 -61.36 14.95 -52.78
CA GLY A 287 -61.15 13.88 -53.77
C GLY A 287 -59.87 13.06 -53.69
N SER A 288 -60.02 11.81 -53.21
CA SER A 288 -59.59 10.55 -53.87
C SER A 288 -58.10 10.29 -54.20
N SER A 289 -57.61 9.11 -53.78
CA SER A 289 -56.39 8.43 -54.27
C SER A 289 -56.36 8.27 -55.80
N PRO A 290 -55.19 8.02 -56.43
CA PRO A 290 -54.73 6.63 -56.60
C PRO A 290 -53.18 6.42 -56.60
N GLU A 291 -52.82 5.15 -56.77
CA GLU A 291 -51.55 4.45 -56.62
C GLU A 291 -50.46 4.69 -57.71
N SER A 292 -49.23 4.27 -57.35
CA SER A 292 -48.21 3.54 -58.13
C SER A 292 -47.22 4.28 -59.06
N HIS A 293 -45.92 4.09 -58.76
CA HIS A 293 -44.82 3.50 -59.58
C HIS A 293 -43.45 3.95 -59.03
N ARG A 294 -42.75 3.09 -58.26
CA ARG A 294 -41.59 2.23 -58.65
C ARG A 294 -40.34 2.93 -59.22
N SER A 295 -39.23 2.88 -58.47
CA SER A 295 -37.82 2.62 -58.86
C SER A 295 -36.94 2.95 -57.64
N ASP A 296 -36.49 1.99 -56.83
CA ASP A 296 -35.41 1.02 -57.01
C ASP A 296 -34.02 1.64 -57.26
N SER A 297 -33.29 1.84 -56.16
CA SER A 297 -31.81 1.82 -56.07
C SER A 297 -31.42 1.70 -54.59
N SER A 298 -31.64 0.52 -54.01
CA SER A 298 -31.23 0.19 -52.64
C SER A 298 -30.18 -0.92 -52.65
N GLU A 299 -28.97 -0.61 -53.11
CA GLU A 299 -27.78 -1.43 -52.88
C GLU A 299 -26.57 -0.49 -52.82
N GLU A 300 -26.32 0.16 -51.65
CA GLU A 300 -24.97 0.61 -51.23
C GLU A 300 -24.89 1.30 -49.85
N GLU A 301 -25.99 1.46 -49.09
CA GLU A 301 -25.93 2.04 -47.71
C GLU A 301 -26.40 1.09 -46.60
N GLU A 302 -26.41 -0.23 -46.81
CA GLU A 302 -26.70 -1.22 -45.77
C GLU A 302 -25.43 -1.82 -45.12
N VAL A 303 -24.44 -0.97 -44.84
CA VAL A 303 -23.37 -1.28 -43.88
C VAL A 303 -23.13 -0.02 -43.06
N VAL A 304 -23.08 -0.15 -41.74
CA VAL A 304 -22.86 0.95 -40.76
C VAL A 304 -24.10 1.72 -40.27
N ARG A 305 -25.19 1.00 -39.94
CA ARG A 305 -26.04 1.40 -38.79
C ARG A 305 -26.28 0.22 -37.85
N ARG A 306 -25.19 -0.41 -37.43
CA ARG A 306 -25.19 -1.18 -36.18
C ARG A 306 -25.26 -0.14 -35.06
N SER A 307 -26.46 0.03 -34.50
CA SER A 307 -26.67 0.77 -33.25
C SER A 307 -25.63 0.30 -32.24
N MET A 308 -24.60 1.09 -31.99
CA MET A 308 -23.69 0.86 -30.87
C MET A 308 -24.47 1.25 -29.63
N THR A 309 -25.31 0.33 -29.15
CA THR A 309 -25.61 0.29 -27.73
C THR A 309 -24.28 0.19 -27.01
N MET A 310 -23.83 1.31 -26.42
CA MET A 310 -22.77 1.31 -25.43
C MET A 310 -23.05 0.12 -24.50
N PRO A 311 -22.10 -0.81 -24.31
CA PRO A 311 -22.26 -1.87 -23.34
C PRO A 311 -22.66 -1.19 -22.03
N GLN A 312 -23.84 -1.53 -21.51
CA GLN A 312 -24.23 -1.14 -20.17
C GLN A 312 -23.05 -1.52 -19.29
N TYR A 313 -22.43 -0.53 -18.64
CA TYR A 313 -21.38 -0.79 -17.66
C TYR A 313 -21.95 -1.81 -16.69
N VAL A 314 -21.46 -3.04 -16.75
CA VAL A 314 -21.77 -4.03 -15.72
C VAL A 314 -21.11 -3.48 -14.47
N GLN A 315 -21.88 -2.73 -13.67
CA GLN A 315 -21.47 -2.40 -12.32
C GLN A 315 -21.41 -3.73 -11.57
N CYS A 316 -20.24 -4.35 -11.57
CA CYS A 316 -19.97 -5.46 -10.69
C CYS A 316 -20.10 -4.92 -9.27
N ASP A 317 -20.99 -5.51 -8.48
CA ASP A 317 -21.14 -5.18 -7.07
C ASP A 317 -19.75 -5.20 -6.41
N THR A 318 -19.44 -4.15 -5.66
CA THR A 318 -18.17 -3.98 -4.97
C THR A 318 -17.88 -5.16 -4.04
N GLU A 319 -18.91 -5.77 -3.45
CA GLU A 319 -18.77 -7.01 -2.66
C GLU A 319 -18.33 -8.18 -3.55
N VAL A 320 -18.99 -8.39 -4.69
CA VAL A 320 -18.72 -9.49 -5.62
C VAL A 320 -17.32 -9.36 -6.22
N TYR A 321 -16.92 -8.15 -6.62
CA TYR A 321 -15.56 -7.87 -7.07
C TYR A 321 -14.54 -8.22 -5.97
N SER A 322 -14.75 -7.69 -4.76
CA SER A 322 -13.79 -7.86 -3.66
C SER A 322 -13.64 -9.32 -3.28
N MET A 323 -14.74 -10.08 -3.21
CA MET A 323 -14.70 -11.52 -2.93
C MET A 323 -13.97 -12.30 -4.02
N ARG A 324 -14.25 -12.03 -5.29
CA ARG A 324 -13.54 -12.69 -6.41
C ARG A 324 -12.06 -12.34 -6.44
N HIS A 325 -11.72 -11.09 -6.15
CA HIS A 325 -10.34 -10.64 -6.08
C HIS A 325 -9.61 -11.25 -4.88
N PHE A 326 -10.25 -11.30 -3.72
CA PHE A 326 -9.71 -11.95 -2.52
C PHE A 326 -9.48 -13.45 -2.75
N TYR A 327 -10.43 -14.15 -3.36
CA TYR A 327 -10.23 -15.54 -3.79
C TYR A 327 -8.99 -15.64 -4.70
N SER A 328 -8.94 -14.86 -5.78
CA SER A 328 -7.80 -14.87 -6.71
C SER A 328 -6.45 -14.55 -6.04
N ASN A 329 -6.43 -13.74 -4.98
CA ASN A 329 -5.20 -13.33 -4.28
C ASN A 329 -4.70 -14.33 -3.25
N TYR A 330 -5.58 -15.19 -2.72
CA TYR A 330 -5.25 -16.10 -1.62
C TYR A 330 -5.39 -17.60 -1.96
N THR A 331 -6.07 -17.98 -3.05
CA THR A 331 -6.27 -19.39 -3.44
C THR A 331 -5.61 -19.79 -4.74
N SER A 332 -5.20 -18.83 -5.58
CA SER A 332 -4.68 -19.16 -6.90
C SER A 332 -3.36 -19.93 -6.81
N GLY A 333 -3.34 -21.10 -7.44
CA GLY A 333 -2.17 -22.00 -7.51
C GLY A 333 -2.30 -23.30 -6.72
N ASN A 334 -3.39 -23.51 -5.96
CA ASN A 334 -3.60 -24.68 -5.09
C ASN A 334 -2.46 -24.91 -4.06
N GLU A 335 -1.76 -23.85 -3.70
CA GLU A 335 -0.46 -23.93 -3.02
C GLU A 335 -0.60 -24.22 -1.53
N VAL A 336 -1.77 -23.89 -0.94
CA VAL A 336 -2.02 -23.96 0.50
C VAL A 336 -3.31 -24.73 0.78
N GLY A 337 -3.19 -25.80 1.58
CA GLY A 337 -4.33 -26.60 1.99
C GLY A 337 -5.43 -25.78 2.68
N PHE A 338 -5.08 -24.88 3.62
CA PHE A 338 -6.05 -24.11 4.39
C PHE A 338 -6.91 -23.15 3.54
N PHE A 339 -6.28 -22.33 2.68
CA PHE A 339 -7.04 -21.40 1.84
C PHE A 339 -7.88 -22.14 0.80
N ASN A 340 -7.40 -23.23 0.22
CA ASN A 340 -8.22 -24.05 -0.69
C ASN A 340 -9.46 -24.60 0.02
N LEU A 341 -9.26 -25.23 1.19
CA LEU A 341 -10.34 -25.85 1.96
C LEU A 341 -11.36 -24.83 2.48
N MET A 342 -10.93 -23.60 2.79
CA MET A 342 -11.81 -22.52 3.23
C MET A 342 -12.88 -22.16 2.19
N PHE A 343 -12.55 -22.14 0.89
CA PHE A 343 -13.50 -21.72 -0.15
C PHE A 343 -14.34 -22.85 -0.74
N ASP A 344 -14.03 -24.11 -0.40
CA ASP A 344 -14.90 -25.25 -0.70
C ASP A 344 -16.14 -25.29 0.22
N LEU A 345 -16.15 -24.49 1.30
CA LEU A 345 -17.29 -24.34 2.20
C LEU A 345 -18.45 -23.60 1.50
N LYS A 346 -19.51 -24.32 1.14
CA LYS A 346 -20.73 -23.73 0.56
C LYS A 346 -21.59 -23.08 1.65
N PRO A 347 -22.02 -21.80 1.50
CA PRO A 347 -22.94 -21.20 2.44
C PRO A 347 -24.34 -21.86 2.37
N PRO A 348 -25.07 -21.97 3.50
CA PRO A 348 -26.47 -22.37 3.50
C PRO A 348 -27.34 -21.39 2.70
N ARG A 349 -28.36 -21.89 2.00
CA ARG A 349 -29.14 -21.12 1.00
C ARG A 349 -29.98 -19.96 1.56
N ASP A 350 -30.23 -19.88 2.87
CA ASP A 350 -31.27 -19.00 3.43
C ASP A 350 -30.80 -17.91 4.41
N SER A 351 -29.50 -17.76 4.68
CA SER A 351 -28.94 -16.54 5.32
C SER A 351 -27.41 -16.55 5.24
N PRO A 352 -26.73 -15.39 5.19
CA PRO A 352 -25.28 -15.37 5.22
C PRO A 352 -24.76 -15.97 6.52
N GLY A 353 -23.93 -17.00 6.43
CA GLY A 353 -23.30 -17.62 7.59
C GLY A 353 -22.28 -16.70 8.27
N VAL A 354 -21.78 -17.09 9.45
CA VAL A 354 -20.66 -16.40 10.12
C VAL A 354 -19.43 -16.28 9.20
N PHE A 355 -19.16 -17.34 8.44
CA PHE A 355 -18.09 -17.42 7.47
C PHE A 355 -18.23 -16.40 6.32
N GLU A 356 -19.43 -16.27 5.76
CA GLU A 356 -19.66 -15.34 4.64
C GLU A 356 -19.42 -13.89 5.06
N GLU A 357 -19.88 -13.49 6.25
CA GLU A 357 -19.62 -12.15 6.78
C GLU A 357 -18.13 -11.91 7.04
N ALA A 358 -17.41 -12.91 7.56
CA ALA A 358 -15.97 -12.82 7.80
C ALA A 358 -15.18 -12.68 6.48
N VAL A 359 -15.53 -13.45 5.45
CA VAL A 359 -14.91 -13.35 4.12
C VAL A 359 -15.22 -12.01 3.48
N LYS A 360 -16.48 -11.54 3.50
CA LYS A 360 -16.86 -10.21 2.98
C LYS A 360 -16.09 -9.10 3.67
N ALA A 361 -16.01 -9.14 4.99
CA ALA A 361 -15.25 -8.17 5.78
C ALA A 361 -13.79 -8.11 5.33
N THR A 362 -13.14 -9.27 5.24
CA THR A 362 -11.71 -9.40 4.92
C THR A 362 -11.42 -9.02 3.46
N ALA A 363 -12.26 -9.46 2.54
CA ALA A 363 -12.16 -9.15 1.12
C ALA A 363 -12.30 -7.65 0.86
N LEU A 364 -13.36 -7.02 1.41
CA LEU A 364 -13.57 -5.57 1.30
C LEU A 364 -12.45 -4.79 1.97
N ALA A 365 -11.95 -5.24 3.12
CA ALA A 365 -10.81 -4.63 3.80
C ALA A 365 -9.55 -4.63 2.90
N SER A 366 -9.17 -5.80 2.39
CA SER A 366 -8.03 -5.98 1.49
C SER A 366 -8.17 -5.10 0.24
N SER A 367 -9.31 -5.17 -0.44
CA SER A 367 -9.56 -4.37 -1.65
C SER A 367 -9.65 -2.87 -1.37
N SER A 368 -10.14 -2.44 -0.19
CA SER A 368 -10.15 -1.03 0.18
C SER A 368 -8.75 -0.43 0.29
N LEU A 369 -7.77 -1.23 0.74
CA LEU A 369 -6.37 -0.80 0.83
C LEU A 369 -5.71 -0.82 -0.56
N GLN A 370 -5.90 -1.88 -1.34
CA GLN A 370 -5.35 -2.00 -2.69
C GLN A 370 -5.89 -0.92 -3.64
N LEU A 371 -7.20 -0.66 -3.60
CA LEU A 371 -7.86 0.32 -4.47
C LEU A 371 -7.88 1.74 -3.87
N CYS A 372 -7.38 1.91 -2.64
CA CYS A 372 -7.42 3.18 -1.91
C CYS A 372 -8.85 3.79 -1.80
N GLN A 373 -9.86 2.94 -1.62
CA GLN A 373 -11.28 3.34 -1.55
C GLN A 373 -11.83 3.23 -0.12
N ALA A 374 -11.90 4.36 0.59
CA ALA A 374 -12.35 4.40 1.98
C ALA A 374 -13.82 3.96 2.21
N GLY A 375 -14.67 4.03 1.18
CA GLY A 375 -16.06 3.55 1.26
C GLY A 375 -16.16 2.05 1.52
N MET A 376 -15.30 1.27 0.86
CA MET A 376 -15.21 -0.19 1.03
C MET A 376 -14.78 -0.56 2.46
N MET A 377 -13.90 0.24 3.07
CA MET A 377 -13.46 0.04 4.45
C MET A 377 -14.60 0.21 5.47
N ALA A 378 -15.57 1.09 5.19
CA ALA A 378 -16.75 1.24 6.05
C ALA A 378 -17.65 -0.01 5.97
N GLN A 379 -17.88 -0.53 4.76
CA GLN A 379 -18.60 -1.79 4.55
C GLN A 379 -17.87 -2.97 5.19
N ALA A 380 -16.55 -3.06 5.02
CA ALA A 380 -15.70 -4.08 5.63
C ALA A 380 -15.88 -4.14 7.15
N LYS A 381 -15.87 -2.99 7.83
CA LYS A 381 -16.10 -2.89 9.28
C LYS A 381 -17.52 -3.26 9.69
N GLN A 382 -18.52 -2.96 8.85
CA GLN A 382 -19.90 -3.38 9.10
C GLN A 382 -20.05 -4.90 9.05
N HIS A 383 -19.48 -5.54 8.02
CA HIS A 383 -19.46 -7.01 7.92
C HIS A 383 -18.67 -7.65 9.05
N TYR A 384 -17.53 -7.07 9.45
CA TYR A 384 -16.76 -7.53 10.59
C TYR A 384 -17.59 -7.51 11.89
N GLY A 385 -18.32 -6.41 12.15
CA GLY A 385 -19.23 -6.32 13.29
C GLY A 385 -20.34 -7.38 13.26
N LYS A 386 -20.97 -7.61 12.10
CA LYS A 386 -21.96 -8.69 11.92
C LYS A 386 -21.36 -10.07 12.16
N ALA A 387 -20.15 -10.32 11.65
CA ALA A 387 -19.43 -11.57 11.81
C ALA A 387 -19.15 -11.85 13.30
N LEU A 388 -18.72 -10.86 14.08
CA LEU A 388 -18.50 -11.02 15.53
C LEU A 388 -19.77 -11.38 16.29
N VAL A 389 -20.90 -10.72 15.98
CA VAL A 389 -22.20 -11.04 16.61
C VAL A 389 -22.63 -12.47 16.29
N ARG A 390 -22.53 -12.88 15.02
CA ARG A 390 -22.88 -14.24 14.59
C ARG A 390 -21.94 -15.30 15.14
N LEU A 391 -20.64 -15.00 15.19
CA LEU A 391 -19.63 -15.87 15.78
C LEU A 391 -19.91 -16.10 17.27
N SER A 392 -20.20 -15.04 18.02
CA SER A 392 -20.55 -15.16 19.44
C SER A 392 -21.81 -16.01 19.65
N ALA A 393 -22.82 -15.87 18.78
CA ALA A 393 -24.01 -16.72 18.83
C ALA A 393 -23.70 -18.18 18.47
N ALA A 394 -22.88 -18.44 17.45
CA ALA A 394 -22.49 -19.78 17.02
C ALA A 394 -21.65 -20.51 18.08
N LEU A 395 -20.75 -19.81 18.77
CA LEU A 395 -19.92 -20.38 19.85
C LEU A 395 -20.73 -20.73 21.12
N ARG A 396 -21.90 -20.12 21.33
CA ARG A 396 -22.81 -20.45 22.44
C ARG A 396 -23.71 -21.65 22.15
N ASP A 397 -23.81 -22.05 20.89
CA ASP A 397 -24.61 -23.18 20.43
C ASP A 397 -23.68 -24.38 20.21
N THR A 398 -23.83 -25.42 21.02
CA THR A 398 -22.93 -26.58 21.04
C THR A 398 -22.89 -27.33 19.71
N GLU A 399 -23.97 -27.31 18.92
CA GLU A 399 -23.99 -27.97 17.61
C GLU A 399 -23.37 -27.08 16.54
N LYS A 400 -23.64 -25.77 16.55
CA LYS A 400 -23.03 -24.84 15.57
C LYS A 400 -21.54 -24.64 15.79
N ALA A 401 -21.05 -24.71 17.02
CA ALA A 401 -19.62 -24.62 17.32
C ALA A 401 -18.81 -25.75 16.64
N LYS A 402 -19.45 -26.88 16.32
CA LYS A 402 -18.84 -28.02 15.61
C LYS A 402 -18.76 -27.83 14.09
N ASP A 403 -19.23 -26.71 13.55
CA ASP A 403 -19.21 -26.46 12.11
C ASP A 403 -17.84 -25.89 11.68
N ASP A 404 -17.30 -26.41 10.58
CA ASP A 404 -16.05 -25.96 9.94
C ASP A 404 -16.07 -24.45 9.63
N SER A 405 -17.25 -23.91 9.30
CA SER A 405 -17.45 -22.48 9.02
C SER A 405 -17.13 -21.58 10.22
N VAL A 406 -17.26 -22.06 11.45
CA VAL A 406 -16.93 -21.30 12.67
C VAL A 406 -15.42 -21.21 12.86
N VAL A 407 -14.70 -22.32 12.67
CA VAL A 407 -13.24 -22.37 12.75
C VAL A 407 -12.61 -21.47 11.70
N VAL A 408 -13.09 -21.55 10.46
CA VAL A 408 -12.58 -20.72 9.37
C VAL A 408 -12.91 -19.25 9.60
N ALA A 409 -14.14 -18.92 10.03
CA ALA A 409 -14.50 -17.54 10.31
C ALA A 409 -13.58 -16.90 11.37
N LEU A 410 -13.21 -17.63 12.44
CA LEU A 410 -12.26 -17.15 13.44
C LEU A 410 -10.90 -16.77 12.83
N LEU A 411 -10.34 -17.66 11.99
CA LEU A 411 -9.06 -17.41 11.33
C LEU A 411 -9.14 -16.30 10.29
N THR A 412 -10.23 -16.22 9.52
CA THR A 412 -10.49 -15.14 8.55
C THR A 412 -10.63 -13.79 9.26
N LEU A 413 -11.26 -13.73 10.43
CA LEU A 413 -11.32 -12.50 11.24
C LEU A 413 -9.95 -12.12 11.81
N GLY A 414 -9.11 -13.10 12.16
CA GLY A 414 -7.70 -12.86 12.46
C GLY A 414 -6.96 -12.23 11.27
N LEU A 415 -7.22 -12.68 10.04
CA LEU A 415 -6.66 -12.09 8.83
C LEU A 415 -7.17 -10.66 8.58
N PHE A 416 -8.47 -10.39 8.81
CA PHE A 416 -9.01 -9.02 8.76
C PHE A 416 -8.24 -8.07 9.68
N GLU A 417 -7.98 -8.49 10.92
CA GLU A 417 -7.25 -7.69 11.90
C GLU A 417 -5.76 -7.56 11.57
N ALA A 418 -5.19 -8.56 10.90
CA ALA A 418 -3.84 -8.47 10.35
C ALA A 418 -3.76 -7.51 9.16
N ILE A 419 -4.86 -7.30 8.42
CA ILE A 419 -4.94 -6.32 7.32
C ILE A 419 -5.20 -4.91 7.88
N ILE A 420 -6.04 -4.79 8.91
CA ILE A 420 -6.42 -3.53 9.55
C ILE A 420 -5.98 -3.59 11.02
N PRO A 421 -4.73 -3.23 11.33
CA PRO A 421 -4.27 -3.27 12.69
C PRO A 421 -5.01 -2.18 13.47
N ASP A 422 -5.76 -2.58 14.48
CA ASP A 422 -6.17 -1.63 15.51
C ASP A 422 -4.94 -1.26 16.36
N LYS A 423 -5.03 -0.19 17.15
CA LYS A 423 -3.97 0.19 18.11
C LYS A 423 -3.73 -0.85 19.22
N THR A 424 -4.36 -2.01 19.16
CA THR A 424 -4.27 -3.12 20.12
C THR A 424 -3.74 -4.38 19.43
N PRO A 425 -2.43 -4.70 19.57
CA PRO A 425 -1.84 -5.94 19.06
C PRO A 425 -2.48 -7.24 19.58
N SER A 426 -3.34 -7.17 20.61
CA SER A 426 -3.89 -8.31 21.35
C SER A 426 -5.00 -9.10 20.63
N LYS A 427 -5.59 -8.58 19.55
CA LYS A 427 -6.80 -9.16 18.95
C LYS A 427 -6.51 -10.39 18.05
N ILE A 428 -5.46 -10.36 17.23
CA ILE A 428 -5.05 -11.52 16.39
C ILE A 428 -4.71 -12.73 17.27
N ALA A 429 -3.96 -12.49 18.36
CA ALA A 429 -3.62 -13.54 19.32
C ALA A 429 -4.87 -14.14 20.00
N SER A 430 -5.93 -13.34 20.19
CA SER A 430 -7.19 -13.81 20.76
C SER A 430 -7.95 -14.75 19.81
N HIS A 431 -8.00 -14.44 18.51
CA HIS A 431 -8.61 -15.34 17.51
C HIS A 431 -7.81 -16.62 17.33
N CYS A 432 -6.47 -16.54 17.36
CA CYS A 432 -5.63 -17.74 17.32
C CYS A 432 -5.88 -18.65 18.54
N ARG A 433 -5.92 -18.08 19.75
CA ARG A 433 -6.25 -18.83 20.98
C ARG A 433 -7.65 -19.42 20.95
N GLY A 434 -8.65 -18.65 20.48
CA GLY A 434 -10.02 -19.13 20.31
C GLY A 434 -10.12 -20.28 19.31
N SER A 435 -9.40 -20.17 18.18
CA SER A 435 -9.31 -21.24 17.18
C SER A 435 -8.68 -22.50 17.77
N LEU A 436 -7.58 -22.37 18.51
CA LEU A 436 -6.94 -23.52 19.17
C LEU A 436 -7.84 -24.21 20.20
N ALA A 437 -8.58 -23.45 20.99
CA ALA A 437 -9.54 -24.00 21.93
C ALA A 437 -10.64 -24.78 21.20
N LEU A 438 -11.10 -24.28 20.05
CA LEU A 438 -12.13 -24.94 19.24
C LEU A 438 -11.60 -26.20 18.55
N LEU A 439 -10.40 -26.14 17.96
CA LEU A 439 -9.71 -27.30 17.38
C LEU A 439 -9.49 -28.40 18.42
N ARG A 440 -9.06 -28.02 19.62
CA ARG A 440 -8.93 -28.94 20.75
C ARG A 440 -10.26 -29.61 21.09
N TYR A 441 -11.31 -28.82 21.27
CA TYR A 441 -12.64 -29.34 21.57
C TYR A 441 -13.10 -30.34 20.51
N ARG A 442 -12.96 -30.00 19.23
CA ARG A 442 -13.32 -30.88 18.10
C ARG A 442 -12.50 -32.18 18.08
N ALA A 443 -11.21 -32.11 18.38
CA ALA A 443 -10.35 -33.28 18.49
C ALA A 443 -10.74 -34.18 19.67
N GLU A 444 -11.00 -33.61 20.84
CA GLU A 444 -11.45 -34.34 22.04
C GLU A 444 -12.83 -34.99 21.84
N GLN A 445 -13.69 -34.40 21.02
CA GLN A 445 -14.98 -34.98 20.63
C GLN A 445 -14.89 -35.99 19.47
N GLY A 446 -13.70 -36.22 18.90
CA GLY A 446 -13.51 -37.17 17.80
C GLY A 446 -14.09 -36.72 16.45
N ILE A 447 -14.32 -35.42 16.26
CA ILE A 447 -14.95 -34.83 15.06
C ILE A 447 -13.97 -33.98 14.23
N ALA A 448 -12.67 -34.15 14.42
CA ALA A 448 -11.66 -33.37 13.71
C ALA A 448 -11.65 -33.66 12.20
N THR A 449 -11.63 -32.60 11.38
CA THR A 449 -11.66 -32.67 9.92
C THR A 449 -10.27 -32.45 9.30
N SER A 450 -10.15 -32.63 7.98
CA SER A 450 -8.92 -32.25 7.25
C SER A 450 -8.63 -30.75 7.31
N LEU A 451 -9.68 -29.92 7.40
CA LEU A 451 -9.59 -28.48 7.61
C LEU A 451 -8.96 -28.16 8.97
N ASP A 452 -9.33 -28.88 10.02
CA ASP A 452 -8.73 -28.70 11.35
C ASP A 452 -7.22 -28.92 11.33
N LYS A 453 -6.73 -29.91 10.57
CA LYS A 453 -5.29 -30.15 10.38
C LYS A 453 -4.62 -29.00 9.62
N ALA A 454 -5.25 -28.50 8.56
CA ALA A 454 -4.72 -27.39 7.78
C ALA A 454 -4.70 -26.07 8.58
N SER A 455 -5.75 -25.81 9.37
CA SER A 455 -5.83 -24.70 10.32
C SER A 455 -4.74 -24.79 11.39
N LEU A 456 -4.49 -25.99 11.92
CA LEU A 456 -3.42 -26.21 12.89
C LEU A 456 -2.04 -25.93 12.28
N ALA A 457 -1.76 -26.37 11.06
CA ALA A 457 -0.51 -26.08 10.35
C ALA A 457 -0.33 -24.57 10.12
N PHE A 458 -1.40 -23.85 9.75
CA PHE A 458 -1.38 -22.40 9.61
C PHE A 458 -1.07 -21.68 10.93
N ILE A 459 -1.70 -22.08 12.03
CA ILE A 459 -1.43 -21.51 13.36
C ILE A 459 -0.01 -21.84 13.84
N ALA A 460 0.48 -23.06 13.59
CA ALA A 460 1.84 -23.47 13.92
C ALA A 460 2.88 -22.60 13.20
N GLN A 461 2.65 -22.25 11.93
CA GLN A 461 3.52 -21.34 11.18
C GLN A 461 3.63 -19.95 11.82
N LEU A 462 2.53 -19.41 12.36
CA LEU A 462 2.57 -18.15 13.11
C LEU A 462 3.40 -18.27 14.41
N GLY A 463 3.35 -19.42 15.07
CA GLY A 463 4.18 -19.70 16.25
C GLY A 463 5.67 -19.82 15.91
N ILE A 464 6.01 -20.46 14.79
CA ILE A 464 7.39 -20.56 14.28
C ILE A 464 7.94 -19.16 13.97
N LEU A 465 7.17 -18.34 13.27
CA LEU A 465 7.48 -16.93 12.99
C LEU A 465 7.84 -16.16 14.27
N GLU A 466 7.00 -16.28 15.30
CA GLU A 466 7.16 -15.58 16.58
C GLU A 466 8.45 -16.00 17.31
N ILE A 467 8.80 -17.30 17.30
CA ILE A 467 10.05 -17.80 17.90
C ILE A 467 11.28 -17.20 17.21
N PHE A 468 11.25 -17.09 15.87
CA PHE A 468 12.41 -16.60 15.13
C PHE A 468 12.55 -15.07 15.12
N ILE A 469 11.44 -14.33 15.02
CA ILE A 469 11.42 -12.86 14.92
C ILE A 469 11.29 -12.15 16.28
N GLY A 470 10.64 -12.78 17.26
CA GLY A 470 10.24 -12.16 18.52
C GLY A 470 11.42 -11.84 19.46
N GLN A 471 11.29 -10.74 20.21
CA GLN A 471 12.31 -10.26 21.16
C GLN A 471 12.61 -11.29 22.27
N GLU A 472 11.59 -12.03 22.72
CA GLU A 472 11.74 -13.06 23.76
C GLU A 472 12.09 -14.45 23.20
N GLY A 473 12.03 -14.63 21.87
CA GLY A 473 12.29 -15.92 21.22
C GLY A 473 11.34 -17.06 21.60
N ARG A 474 10.17 -16.75 22.19
CA ARG A 474 9.20 -17.72 22.70
C ARG A 474 7.85 -17.54 22.02
N SER A 475 7.16 -18.65 21.78
CA SER A 475 5.75 -18.64 21.38
C SER A 475 4.91 -19.45 22.36
N PRO A 476 4.06 -18.80 23.18
CA PRO A 476 3.13 -19.50 24.07
C PRO A 476 2.17 -20.43 23.29
N ILE A 477 1.85 -20.08 22.05
CA ILE A 477 1.01 -20.86 21.16
C ILE A 477 1.70 -22.19 20.81
N LEU A 478 2.94 -22.12 20.30
CA LEU A 478 3.63 -23.33 19.84
C LEU A 478 4.02 -24.25 21.00
N MET A 479 4.44 -23.70 22.13
CA MET A 479 4.74 -24.50 23.34
C MET A 479 3.51 -25.26 23.85
N GLY A 480 2.33 -24.62 23.84
CA GLY A 480 1.08 -25.29 24.22
C GLY A 480 0.67 -26.40 23.24
N LEU A 481 0.97 -26.22 21.94
CA LEU A 481 0.66 -27.20 20.90
C LEU A 481 1.58 -28.43 20.94
N THR A 482 2.88 -28.25 21.17
CA THR A 482 3.83 -29.39 21.20
C THR A 482 3.58 -30.32 22.39
N GLN A 483 3.01 -29.81 23.48
CA GLN A 483 2.65 -30.58 24.68
C GLN A 483 1.24 -31.19 24.62
N ALA A 484 0.43 -30.81 23.62
CA ALA A 484 -0.95 -31.23 23.53
C ALA A 484 -1.09 -32.66 22.98
N ALA A 485 -1.65 -33.57 23.78
CA ALA A 485 -1.92 -34.96 23.38
C ALA A 485 -2.83 -35.07 22.15
N TRP A 486 -3.77 -34.13 21.99
CA TRP A 486 -4.70 -34.08 20.85
C TRP A 486 -4.07 -33.56 19.56
N ALA A 487 -2.89 -32.93 19.64
CA ALA A 487 -2.13 -32.42 18.50
C ALA A 487 -0.99 -33.36 18.07
N GLN A 488 -0.92 -34.58 18.61
CA GLN A 488 0.13 -35.54 18.28
C GLN A 488 -0.01 -36.01 16.82
N GLY A 489 1.02 -35.71 16.02
CA GLY A 489 1.03 -35.97 14.57
C GLY A 489 1.91 -35.03 13.72
N GLY A 490 2.81 -34.24 14.32
CA GLY A 490 3.73 -33.36 13.57
C GLY A 490 3.20 -31.95 13.38
N VAL A 491 3.05 -31.19 14.46
CA VAL A 491 2.71 -29.75 14.43
C VAL A 491 3.84 -28.92 13.81
N VAL A 492 5.07 -29.37 13.98
CA VAL A 492 6.31 -28.76 13.49
C VAL A 492 7.10 -29.82 12.71
N GLU A 493 7.64 -29.45 11.56
CA GLU A 493 8.40 -30.37 10.71
C GLU A 493 9.69 -30.73 11.46
N SER A 494 10.13 -31.99 11.38
CA SER A 494 11.26 -32.48 12.18
C SER A 494 12.52 -31.63 12.07
N LEU A 495 12.85 -31.16 10.86
CA LEU A 495 13.99 -30.28 10.62
C LEU A 495 13.80 -28.89 11.27
N ILE A 496 12.60 -28.34 11.22
CA ILE A 496 12.27 -27.04 11.83
C ILE A 496 12.24 -27.17 13.36
N ALA A 497 11.74 -28.28 13.90
CA ALA A 497 11.76 -28.58 15.33
C ALA A 497 13.21 -28.65 15.85
N ARG A 498 14.10 -29.36 15.15
CA ARG A 498 15.55 -29.37 15.45
C ARG A 498 16.16 -27.96 15.47
N ALA A 499 15.78 -27.11 14.52
CA ALA A 499 16.26 -25.73 14.46
C ALA A 499 15.76 -24.87 15.63
N ILE A 500 14.50 -25.05 16.05
CA ILE A 500 13.92 -24.40 17.22
C ILE A 500 14.61 -24.87 18.51
N ASP A 501 14.79 -26.17 18.69
CA ASP A 501 15.47 -26.74 19.85
C ASP A 501 16.91 -26.24 19.95
N TYR A 502 17.63 -26.22 18.82
CA TYR A 502 18.98 -25.66 18.76
C TYR A 502 19.01 -24.19 19.18
N LYS A 503 18.07 -23.37 18.67
CA LYS A 503 17.97 -21.95 19.06
C LYS A 503 17.82 -21.81 20.57
N PHE A 504 16.97 -22.60 21.22
CA PHE A 504 16.82 -22.55 22.68
C PHE A 504 18.07 -23.00 23.43
N VAL A 505 18.75 -24.06 22.96
CA VAL A 505 20.02 -24.53 23.54
C VAL A 505 21.09 -23.45 23.44
N ALA A 506 21.29 -22.86 22.26
CA ALA A 506 22.26 -21.80 22.02
C ALA A 506 21.96 -20.56 22.87
N GLN A 507 20.71 -20.10 22.90
CA GLN A 507 20.31 -18.95 23.72
C GLN A 507 20.51 -19.18 25.22
N LYS A 508 20.18 -20.37 25.72
CA LYS A 508 20.41 -20.73 27.12
C LYS A 508 21.90 -20.68 27.48
N MET A 509 22.77 -21.12 26.56
CA MET A 509 24.21 -21.05 26.73
C MET A 509 24.72 -19.59 26.69
N ILE A 510 24.25 -18.78 25.73
CA ILE A 510 24.61 -17.36 25.58
C ILE A 510 24.29 -16.54 26.84
N VAL A 511 23.13 -16.78 27.47
CA VAL A 511 22.67 -16.03 28.64
C VAL A 511 23.23 -16.61 29.96
N SER A 512 23.94 -17.74 29.91
CA SER A 512 24.51 -18.37 31.11
C SER A 512 25.64 -17.50 31.69
N PRO A 513 25.63 -17.18 33.00
CA PRO A 513 26.71 -16.41 33.63
C PRO A 513 28.06 -17.15 33.55
N ASP A 514 28.02 -18.48 33.50
CA ASP A 514 29.20 -19.36 33.49
C ASP A 514 29.56 -19.81 32.05
N ILE A 515 29.23 -19.01 31.03
CA ILE A 515 29.48 -19.39 29.62
C ILE A 515 30.96 -19.67 29.34
N HIS A 516 31.87 -18.94 30.00
CA HIS A 516 33.32 -19.13 29.86
C HIS A 516 33.83 -20.39 30.58
N ASP A 517 33.04 -20.96 31.50
CA ASP A 517 33.36 -22.21 32.21
C ASP A 517 32.78 -23.45 31.48
N ALA A 518 32.04 -23.25 30.38
CA ALA A 518 31.50 -24.34 29.59
C ALA A 518 32.63 -25.18 28.97
N SER A 519 32.56 -26.50 29.12
CA SER A 519 33.59 -27.39 28.56
C SER A 519 33.69 -27.24 27.04
N VAL A 520 34.93 -27.30 26.53
CA VAL A 520 35.24 -27.18 25.10
C VAL A 520 34.47 -28.23 24.28
N ASP A 521 34.33 -29.45 24.78
CA ASP A 521 33.56 -30.53 24.16
C ASP A 521 32.08 -30.17 23.99
N THR A 522 31.46 -29.59 25.03
CA THR A 522 30.05 -29.21 25.00
C THR A 522 29.82 -28.10 23.97
N VAL A 523 30.66 -27.07 23.97
CA VAL A 523 30.54 -25.95 23.02
C VAL A 523 30.78 -26.42 21.58
N THR A 524 31.77 -27.29 21.39
CA THR A 524 32.10 -27.87 20.07
C THR A 524 30.95 -28.71 19.53
N GLU A 525 30.26 -29.49 20.38
CA GLU A 525 29.08 -30.25 19.98
C GLU A 525 27.89 -29.34 19.61
N VAL A 526 27.71 -28.23 20.32
CA VAL A 526 26.71 -27.21 19.96
C VAL A 526 27.02 -26.64 18.58
N PHE A 527 28.27 -26.22 18.30
CA PHE A 527 28.64 -25.74 16.96
C PHE A 527 28.41 -26.79 15.87
N ARG A 528 28.82 -28.04 16.10
CA ARG A 528 28.63 -29.15 15.15
C ARG A 528 27.14 -29.37 14.85
N THR A 529 26.30 -29.34 15.89
CA THR A 529 24.84 -29.46 15.74
C THR A 529 24.27 -28.32 14.90
N GLY A 530 24.66 -27.07 15.17
CA GLY A 530 24.22 -25.89 14.43
C GLY A 530 24.62 -25.95 12.95
N ILE A 531 25.87 -26.29 12.65
CA ILE A 531 26.39 -26.45 11.28
C ILE A 531 25.67 -27.58 10.54
N GLY A 532 25.40 -28.70 11.21
CA GLY A 532 24.62 -29.80 10.66
C GLY A 532 23.21 -29.36 10.26
N ILE A 533 22.52 -28.62 11.12
CA ILE A 533 21.18 -28.06 10.83
C ILE A 533 21.23 -27.09 9.65
N ILE A 534 22.25 -26.21 9.57
CA ILE A 534 22.43 -25.27 8.46
C ILE A 534 22.55 -26.00 7.12
N ARG A 535 23.33 -27.10 7.07
CA ARG A 535 23.50 -27.94 5.88
C ARG A 535 22.20 -28.65 5.50
N ASP A 536 21.49 -29.20 6.48
CA ASP A 536 20.21 -29.88 6.25
C ASP A 536 19.14 -28.90 5.73
N LEU A 537 19.09 -27.66 6.24
CA LEU A 537 18.17 -26.61 5.77
C LEU A 537 18.49 -26.17 4.34
N GLU A 538 19.77 -26.05 4.00
CA GLU A 538 20.19 -25.78 2.61
C GLU A 538 19.83 -26.92 1.66
N ALA A 539 19.98 -28.16 2.11
CA ALA A 539 19.57 -29.33 1.35
C ALA A 539 18.04 -29.36 1.16
N ALA A 540 17.24 -29.10 2.20
CA ALA A 540 15.78 -29.03 2.11
C ALA A 540 15.28 -27.88 1.20
N ALA A 541 16.02 -26.77 1.18
CA ALA A 541 15.76 -25.63 0.30
C ALA A 541 16.00 -25.96 -1.19
N ASN A 542 17.00 -26.78 -1.50
CA ASN A 542 17.41 -27.08 -2.87
C ASN A 542 16.90 -28.44 -3.40
N TYR A 543 16.58 -29.38 -2.52
CA TYR A 543 16.14 -30.73 -2.86
C TYR A 543 14.78 -31.03 -2.21
N ARG A 544 13.94 -31.87 -2.84
CA ARG A 544 12.65 -32.33 -2.28
C ARG A 544 12.85 -33.38 -1.18
N VAL A 545 13.68 -33.09 -0.17
CA VAL A 545 14.02 -34.04 0.90
C VAL A 545 13.42 -33.55 2.21
N THR A 546 12.40 -34.25 2.72
CA THR A 546 11.71 -33.94 3.99
C THR A 546 12.08 -34.89 5.12
N SER A 547 13.06 -35.80 4.96
CA SER A 547 13.57 -36.66 6.06
C SER A 547 14.98 -37.23 5.81
N PRO A 548 15.82 -37.38 6.85
CA PRO A 548 17.06 -38.15 6.79
C PRO A 548 16.74 -39.63 7.06
N SER A 549 16.44 -40.41 6.02
CA SER A 549 16.35 -41.88 6.10
C SER A 549 16.86 -42.49 4.79
N PRO A 550 17.42 -43.71 4.82
CA PRO A 550 18.11 -44.26 3.65
C PRO A 550 17.12 -44.48 2.51
N ARG A 551 17.51 -44.04 1.30
CA ARG A 551 16.76 -44.12 0.05
C ARG A 551 16.01 -45.46 -0.06
N GLN A 552 14.71 -45.47 0.20
CA GLN A 552 13.86 -46.55 -0.29
C GLN A 552 13.65 -46.31 -1.79
N THR A 553 14.15 -47.24 -2.58
CA THR A 553 13.94 -47.32 -4.03
C THR A 553 12.44 -47.36 -4.31
N LEU A 554 11.91 -46.29 -4.92
CA LEU A 554 10.55 -46.23 -5.42
C LEU A 554 10.42 -47.16 -6.65
N VAL A 555 9.38 -48.00 -6.62
CA VAL A 555 8.97 -48.85 -7.73
C VAL A 555 8.20 -47.98 -8.73
N ASP A 556 8.60 -48.03 -10.01
CA ASP A 556 7.99 -47.27 -11.11
C ASP A 556 6.47 -47.51 -11.20
N GLY A 557 5.68 -46.43 -11.23
CA GLY A 557 4.28 -46.45 -11.67
C GLY A 557 3.21 -45.98 -10.69
N MET A 558 3.53 -45.64 -9.44
CA MET A 558 2.62 -44.90 -8.55
C MET A 558 3.01 -43.42 -8.51
N ALA A 559 2.05 -42.52 -8.73
CA ALA A 559 2.25 -41.09 -8.50
C ALA A 559 2.79 -40.88 -7.08
N GLU A 560 3.94 -40.20 -6.95
CA GLU A 560 4.53 -39.93 -5.64
C GLU A 560 3.47 -39.29 -4.72
N PRO A 561 3.30 -39.78 -3.47
CA PRO A 561 2.45 -39.09 -2.51
C PRO A 561 2.95 -37.65 -2.37
N GLY A 562 2.07 -36.68 -2.60
CA GLY A 562 2.43 -35.26 -2.74
C GLY A 562 3.34 -34.79 -1.60
N VAL A 563 4.57 -34.41 -1.94
CA VAL A 563 5.53 -33.89 -0.95
C VAL A 563 5.03 -32.54 -0.47
N SER A 564 4.57 -32.46 0.78
CA SER A 564 4.22 -31.21 1.44
C SER A 564 5.37 -30.74 2.34
N SER A 565 5.67 -29.44 2.35
CA SER A 565 6.65 -28.82 3.24
C SER A 565 5.95 -27.99 4.32
N PHE A 566 6.64 -27.74 5.44
CA PHE A 566 6.11 -26.98 6.58
C PHE A 566 4.79 -27.57 7.12
N ASN A 567 4.76 -28.88 7.36
CA ASN A 567 3.61 -29.66 7.87
C ASN A 567 2.30 -29.52 7.08
N GLY A 568 2.38 -29.62 5.76
CA GLY A 568 1.18 -29.52 4.94
C GLY A 568 0.74 -28.08 4.66
N LEU A 569 1.51 -27.07 5.10
CA LEU A 569 1.25 -25.68 4.73
C LEU A 569 1.42 -25.46 3.23
N LEU A 570 2.47 -26.03 2.64
CA LEU A 570 2.81 -25.85 1.23
C LEU A 570 2.79 -27.19 0.48
N ASN A 571 1.94 -27.29 -0.53
CA ASN A 571 1.98 -28.40 -1.49
C ASN A 571 3.07 -28.12 -2.53
N ARG A 572 4.09 -28.97 -2.71
CA ARG A 572 5.20 -28.72 -3.66
C ARG A 572 4.86 -29.00 -5.14
N ASN A 573 3.63 -28.68 -5.53
CA ASN A 573 3.07 -29.01 -6.84
C ASN A 573 3.22 -27.87 -7.87
N SER A 574 3.66 -26.69 -7.46
CA SER A 574 3.89 -25.52 -8.33
C SER A 574 5.32 -24.98 -8.20
N GLU A 575 5.80 -24.23 -9.19
CA GLU A 575 7.10 -23.54 -9.10
C GLU A 575 7.10 -22.47 -8.00
N THR A 576 5.99 -21.73 -7.86
CA THR A 576 5.82 -20.71 -6.81
C THR A 576 5.83 -21.31 -5.40
N SER A 577 5.08 -22.38 -5.12
CA SER A 577 5.12 -23.05 -3.82
C SER A 577 6.51 -23.60 -3.48
N ASN A 578 7.24 -24.11 -4.47
CA ASN A 578 8.62 -24.53 -4.32
C ASN A 578 9.56 -23.37 -4.00
N ALA A 579 9.41 -22.22 -4.68
CA ALA A 579 10.20 -21.02 -4.41
C ALA A 579 9.91 -20.45 -3.01
N ILE A 580 8.65 -20.43 -2.58
CA ILE A 580 8.26 -20.01 -1.23
C ILE A 580 8.87 -20.94 -0.19
N ALA A 581 8.72 -22.26 -0.35
CA ALA A 581 9.32 -23.24 0.57
C ALA A 581 10.84 -23.05 0.68
N LYS A 582 11.52 -22.85 -0.46
CA LYS A 582 12.95 -22.53 -0.51
C LYS A 582 13.27 -21.27 0.29
N GLY A 583 12.53 -20.18 0.08
CA GLY A 583 12.68 -18.92 0.82
C GLY A 583 12.52 -19.09 2.33
N LEU A 584 11.54 -19.88 2.78
CA LEU A 584 11.30 -20.15 4.20
C LEU A 584 12.43 -20.98 4.83
N TYR A 585 12.88 -22.08 4.21
CA TYR A 585 14.01 -22.87 4.72
C TYR A 585 15.30 -22.05 4.81
N LEU A 586 15.58 -21.22 3.79
CA LEU A 586 16.74 -20.32 3.78
C LEU A 586 16.64 -19.24 4.87
N THR A 587 15.43 -18.79 5.20
CA THR A 587 15.21 -17.85 6.30
C THR A 587 15.50 -18.49 7.66
N VAL A 588 15.07 -19.74 7.89
CA VAL A 588 15.47 -20.49 9.10
C VAL A 588 16.98 -20.68 9.13
N ARG A 589 17.59 -21.03 7.99
CA ARG A 589 19.05 -21.18 7.88
C ARG A 589 19.79 -19.91 8.27
N LEU A 590 19.36 -18.74 7.79
CA LEU A 590 19.92 -17.44 8.17
C LEU A 590 19.88 -17.24 9.69
N HIS A 591 18.73 -17.50 10.31
CA HIS A 591 18.61 -17.39 11.77
C HIS A 591 19.56 -18.33 12.52
N ILE A 592 19.72 -19.58 12.08
CA ILE A 592 20.64 -20.52 12.73
C ILE A 592 22.10 -20.08 12.57
N VAL A 593 22.49 -19.55 11.40
CA VAL A 593 23.82 -18.95 11.20
C VAL A 593 24.03 -17.79 12.18
N GLU A 594 23.07 -16.87 12.30
CA GLU A 594 23.17 -15.75 13.25
C GLU A 594 23.22 -16.21 14.71
N GLN A 595 22.55 -17.31 15.08
CA GLN A 595 22.67 -17.89 16.42
C GLN A 595 24.06 -18.48 16.66
N VAL A 596 24.66 -19.18 15.69
CA VAL A 596 26.04 -19.68 15.77
C VAL A 596 27.02 -18.52 15.95
N LEU A 597 26.86 -17.45 15.16
CA LEU A 597 27.71 -16.25 15.26
C LEU A 597 27.53 -15.53 16.60
N SER A 598 26.30 -15.44 17.10
CA SER A 598 26.02 -14.83 18.41
C SER A 598 26.64 -15.64 19.56
N LEU A 599 26.60 -16.97 19.48
CA LEU A 599 27.29 -17.84 20.43
C LEU A 599 28.81 -17.64 20.38
N LEU A 600 29.38 -17.56 19.17
CA LEU A 600 30.81 -17.27 18.98
C LEU A 600 31.22 -15.93 19.62
N ILE A 601 30.42 -14.87 19.40
CA ILE A 601 30.65 -13.55 20.01
C ILE A 601 30.60 -13.64 21.55
N ALA A 602 29.62 -14.37 22.10
CA ALA A 602 29.46 -14.51 23.54
C ALA A 602 30.62 -15.29 24.21
N LEU A 603 31.20 -16.25 23.50
CA LEU A 603 32.34 -17.04 23.99
C LEU A 603 33.66 -16.26 23.99
N GLY A 604 33.81 -15.26 23.13
CA GLY A 604 35.04 -14.49 22.96
C GLY A 604 36.04 -15.19 22.04
N GLU A 605 37.26 -15.44 22.52
CA GLU A 605 38.30 -16.11 21.72
C GLU A 605 38.07 -17.63 21.66
N PRO A 606 37.78 -18.19 20.46
CA PRO A 606 37.55 -19.62 20.33
C PRO A 606 38.86 -20.42 20.46
N THR A 607 38.78 -21.58 21.11
CA THR A 607 39.87 -22.56 21.16
C THR A 607 40.17 -23.16 19.79
N ARG A 608 41.33 -23.82 19.64
CA ARG A 608 41.73 -24.47 18.39
C ARG A 608 40.72 -25.53 17.90
N GLU A 609 40.11 -26.27 18.82
CA GLU A 609 39.10 -27.30 18.52
C GLU A 609 37.79 -26.67 18.04
N GLN A 610 37.35 -25.60 18.69
CA GLN A 610 36.18 -24.82 18.26
C GLN A 610 36.42 -24.16 16.89
N LEU A 611 37.59 -23.55 16.67
CA LEU A 611 37.99 -23.00 15.37
C LEU A 611 37.98 -24.06 14.27
N SER A 612 38.50 -25.25 14.54
CA SER A 612 38.52 -26.34 13.56
C SER A 612 37.11 -26.76 13.13
N THR A 613 36.13 -26.68 14.05
CA THR A 613 34.72 -26.97 13.75
C THR A 613 34.06 -25.84 12.96
N LEU A 614 34.42 -24.58 13.24
CA LEU A 614 33.86 -23.41 12.57
C LEU A 614 34.34 -23.22 11.12
N VAL A 615 35.43 -23.88 10.71
CA VAL A 615 35.87 -23.90 9.30
C VAL A 615 34.75 -24.38 8.36
N ASP A 616 33.88 -25.26 8.86
CA ASP A 616 32.76 -25.83 8.13
C ASP A 616 31.50 -24.93 8.09
N LEU A 617 31.51 -23.79 8.79
CA LEU A 617 30.38 -22.85 8.87
C LEU A 617 30.23 -22.10 7.54
N PRO A 618 29.06 -22.18 6.86
CA PRO A 618 28.81 -21.39 5.66
C PRO A 618 28.85 -19.89 5.93
N HIS A 619 29.34 -19.12 4.96
CA HIS A 619 29.47 -17.67 5.09
C HIS A 619 28.10 -17.00 5.27
N GLY A 620 27.92 -16.24 6.36
CA GLY A 620 26.64 -15.64 6.71
C GLY A 620 26.08 -14.68 5.66
N LEU A 621 26.94 -13.92 4.98
CA LEU A 621 26.52 -13.05 3.87
C LEU A 621 25.87 -13.85 2.74
N THR A 622 26.39 -15.05 2.42
CA THR A 622 25.79 -15.92 1.40
C THR A 622 24.40 -16.39 1.82
N ALA A 623 24.19 -16.66 3.10
CA ALA A 623 22.86 -17.00 3.62
C ALA A 623 21.86 -15.85 3.44
N LEU A 624 22.29 -14.63 3.74
CA LEU A 624 21.48 -13.42 3.55
C LEU A 624 21.16 -13.18 2.06
N GLU A 625 22.17 -13.24 1.19
CA GLU A 625 22.03 -13.05 -0.25
C GLU A 625 21.07 -14.08 -0.88
N GLN A 626 21.13 -15.33 -0.44
CA GLN A 626 20.21 -16.38 -0.89
C GLN A 626 18.75 -16.06 -0.52
N VAL A 627 18.50 -15.49 0.67
CA VAL A 627 17.15 -15.04 1.08
C VAL A 627 16.70 -13.85 0.21
N CYS A 628 17.57 -12.85 0.02
CA CYS A 628 17.30 -11.71 -0.86
C CYS A 628 16.99 -12.14 -2.30
N GLU A 629 17.70 -13.14 -2.81
CA GLU A 629 17.45 -13.69 -4.14
C GLU A 629 16.08 -14.35 -4.24
N GLN A 630 15.63 -15.09 -3.21
CA GLN A 630 14.27 -15.65 -3.22
C GLN A 630 13.20 -14.55 -3.21
N ILE A 631 13.42 -13.45 -2.48
CA ILE A 631 12.53 -12.27 -2.51
C ILE A 631 12.45 -11.70 -3.94
N ARG A 632 13.59 -11.59 -4.64
CA ARG A 632 13.62 -11.12 -6.04
C ARG A 632 12.86 -12.05 -6.97
N VAL A 633 13.12 -13.35 -6.89
CA VAL A 633 12.56 -14.37 -7.79
C VAL A 633 11.03 -14.47 -7.64
N ILE A 634 10.53 -14.46 -6.40
CA ILE A 634 9.09 -14.62 -6.14
C ILE A 634 8.30 -13.40 -6.61
N PHE A 635 8.83 -12.19 -6.42
CA PHE A 635 8.15 -10.94 -6.78
C PHE A 635 8.62 -10.28 -8.09
N GLY A 636 9.60 -10.85 -8.79
CA GLY A 636 10.10 -10.36 -10.07
C GLY A 636 10.84 -9.02 -9.97
N PHE A 637 11.48 -8.74 -8.82
CA PHE A 637 12.16 -7.45 -8.60
C PHE A 637 13.49 -7.29 -9.34
N ASP A 638 13.96 -8.34 -10.00
CA ASP A 638 15.14 -8.33 -10.85
C ASP A 638 14.81 -8.08 -12.34
N GLY A 639 13.54 -7.81 -12.66
CA GLY A 639 13.08 -7.56 -14.02
C GLY A 639 12.83 -8.83 -14.85
N ARG A 640 13.03 -10.02 -14.27
CA ARG A 640 12.55 -11.28 -14.87
C ARG A 640 11.05 -11.43 -14.65
N GLU A 641 10.39 -12.16 -15.54
CA GLU A 641 9.00 -12.54 -15.34
C GLU A 641 8.89 -13.30 -14.01
N THR A 642 7.96 -12.89 -13.17
CA THR A 642 7.73 -13.50 -11.87
C THR A 642 7.53 -15.01 -12.05
N VAL A 643 8.17 -15.83 -11.22
CA VAL A 643 7.88 -17.29 -11.18
C VAL A 643 6.37 -17.53 -10.91
N CYS A 644 5.73 -16.52 -10.32
CA CYS A 644 4.31 -16.45 -10.06
C CYS A 644 3.54 -15.84 -11.25
N LYS A 645 2.40 -16.42 -11.63
CA LYS A 645 1.43 -15.74 -12.53
C LYS A 645 0.80 -14.54 -11.78
N ASN A 646 0.07 -13.65 -12.47
CA ASN A 646 -0.63 -12.45 -11.92
C ASN A 646 -1.66 -12.71 -10.78
N GLN A 647 -1.65 -13.87 -10.13
CA GLN A 647 -2.57 -14.31 -9.09
C GLN A 647 -1.79 -14.83 -7.87
N GLY A 648 -2.40 -14.85 -6.68
CA GLY A 648 -1.76 -15.37 -5.46
C GLY A 648 -0.89 -14.36 -4.70
N MET A 649 -0.87 -13.08 -5.10
CA MET A 649 -0.01 -12.05 -4.51
C MET A 649 -0.27 -11.81 -3.01
N GLY A 650 -1.52 -11.99 -2.55
CA GLY A 650 -1.87 -11.89 -1.13
C GLY A 650 -1.17 -12.94 -0.28
N PHE A 651 -1.20 -14.18 -0.73
CA PHE A 651 -0.54 -15.29 -0.06
C PHE A 651 0.99 -15.19 -0.15
N GLN A 652 1.53 -14.87 -1.33
CA GLN A 652 2.98 -14.69 -1.52
C GLN A 652 3.53 -13.61 -0.59
N ALA A 653 2.83 -12.48 -0.47
CA ALA A 653 3.15 -11.44 0.49
C ALA A 653 3.17 -12.00 1.92
N TRP A 654 2.12 -12.70 2.33
CA TRP A 654 2.04 -13.30 3.66
C TRP A 654 3.23 -14.22 3.98
N ALA A 655 3.58 -15.13 3.06
CA ALA A 655 4.67 -16.07 3.27
C ALA A 655 6.05 -15.38 3.27
N MET A 656 6.24 -14.40 2.38
CA MET A 656 7.54 -13.75 2.18
C MET A 656 7.81 -12.58 3.12
N PHE A 657 6.81 -12.07 3.85
CA PHE A 657 7.05 -11.03 4.85
C PHE A 657 7.99 -11.49 5.96
N TRP A 658 7.98 -12.77 6.35
CA TRP A 658 8.99 -13.28 7.30
C TRP A 658 10.41 -13.15 6.75
N PRO A 659 10.77 -13.74 5.59
CA PRO A 659 12.06 -13.52 4.95
C PRO A 659 12.47 -12.04 4.88
N MET A 660 11.54 -11.15 4.50
CA MET A 660 11.83 -9.71 4.40
C MET A 660 12.12 -9.09 5.79
N ILE A 661 11.35 -9.43 6.82
CA ILE A 661 11.60 -8.97 8.20
C ILE A 661 12.93 -9.52 8.72
N ALA A 662 13.24 -10.78 8.42
CA ALA A 662 14.50 -11.40 8.82
C ALA A 662 15.70 -10.64 8.22
N VAL A 663 15.66 -10.26 6.94
CA VAL A 663 16.69 -9.42 6.32
C VAL A 663 16.77 -8.04 6.99
N LEU A 664 15.63 -7.39 7.24
CA LEU A 664 15.61 -6.07 7.88
C LEU A 664 16.20 -6.08 9.30
N LYS A 665 15.99 -7.16 10.05
CA LYS A 665 16.51 -7.33 11.41
C LYS A 665 17.91 -7.93 11.46
N SER A 666 18.42 -8.47 10.36
CA SER A 666 19.73 -9.12 10.32
C SER A 666 20.85 -8.11 10.59
N ALA A 667 21.82 -8.54 11.40
CA ALA A 667 23.06 -7.79 11.63
C ALA A 667 24.01 -7.89 10.41
N LEU A 668 23.81 -8.91 9.56
CA LEU A 668 24.62 -9.15 8.35
C LEU A 668 24.20 -8.26 7.18
N ALA A 669 23.00 -7.66 7.24
CA ALA A 669 22.48 -6.80 6.19
C ALA A 669 23.00 -5.36 6.33
N ASP A 670 23.63 -4.86 5.26
CA ASP A 670 24.04 -3.47 5.15
C ASP A 670 22.83 -2.52 4.99
N GLN A 671 23.10 -1.22 5.09
CA GLN A 671 22.06 -0.20 5.06
C GLN A 671 21.33 -0.17 3.71
N ASP A 672 22.04 -0.40 2.61
CA ASP A 672 21.46 -0.38 1.27
C ASP A 672 20.52 -1.57 1.05
N THR A 673 20.89 -2.75 1.50
CA THR A 673 20.05 -3.95 1.49
C THR A 673 18.81 -3.75 2.34
N LYS A 674 18.94 -3.16 3.54
CA LYS A 674 17.79 -2.84 4.41
C LYS A 674 16.85 -1.83 3.75
N LEU A 675 17.37 -0.77 3.15
CA LEU A 675 16.57 0.21 2.41
C LEU A 675 15.87 -0.42 1.19
N TRP A 676 16.57 -1.29 0.46
CA TRP A 676 15.99 -2.04 -0.64
C TRP A 676 14.83 -2.92 -0.19
N VAL A 677 15.01 -3.75 0.85
CA VAL A 677 13.93 -4.60 1.38
C VAL A 677 12.77 -3.75 1.89
N LEU A 678 13.03 -2.61 2.52
CA LEU A 678 11.98 -1.71 3.01
C LEU A 678 11.12 -1.14 1.87
N ASP A 679 11.75 -0.69 0.78
CA ASP A 679 11.06 -0.27 -0.46
C ASP A 679 10.22 -1.41 -1.05
N LYS A 680 10.77 -2.63 -1.08
CA LYS A 680 10.04 -3.81 -1.57
C LYS A 680 8.89 -4.21 -0.66
N CYS A 681 9.04 -4.13 0.66
CA CYS A 681 7.96 -4.34 1.61
C CYS A 681 6.77 -3.42 1.32
N LEU A 682 7.04 -2.14 1.05
CA LEU A 682 5.98 -1.18 0.72
C LEU A 682 5.27 -1.56 -0.58
N THR A 683 6.03 -1.92 -1.61
CA THR A 683 5.51 -2.34 -2.92
C THR A 683 4.62 -3.58 -2.80
N VAL A 684 5.13 -4.64 -2.17
CA VAL A 684 4.38 -5.87 -1.89
C VAL A 684 3.14 -5.57 -1.05
N SER A 685 3.25 -4.64 -0.09
CA SER A 685 2.13 -4.30 0.78
C SER A 685 0.99 -3.59 0.06
N GLN A 686 1.32 -2.65 -0.84
CA GLN A 686 0.33 -1.96 -1.65
C GLN A 686 -0.36 -2.92 -2.62
N ALA A 687 0.40 -3.83 -3.23
CA ALA A 687 -0.14 -4.75 -4.23
C ALA A 687 -1.00 -5.87 -3.62
N SER A 688 -0.63 -6.36 -2.43
CA SER A 688 -1.38 -7.42 -1.72
C SER A 688 -2.50 -6.91 -0.80
N GLY A 689 -2.45 -5.63 -0.41
CA GLY A 689 -3.25 -5.09 0.70
C GLY A 689 -2.85 -5.65 2.08
N PHE A 690 -1.85 -6.54 2.14
CA PHE A 690 -1.29 -7.14 3.35
C PHE A 690 -0.01 -6.36 3.76
N GLY A 691 0.45 -6.38 5.00
CA GLY A 691 1.76 -5.76 5.38
C GLY A 691 1.80 -4.24 5.63
N MET A 692 0.88 -3.44 5.07
CA MET A 692 0.69 -2.03 5.51
C MET A 692 0.42 -1.96 7.02
N ALA A 693 -0.21 -3.00 7.55
CA ALA A 693 -0.48 -3.19 8.95
C ALA A 693 0.76 -3.43 9.80
N MET A 694 1.65 -4.32 9.32
CA MET A 694 2.90 -4.67 9.99
C MET A 694 3.83 -3.46 10.07
N TYR A 695 3.79 -2.57 9.07
CA TYR A 695 4.48 -1.28 9.09
C TYR A 695 3.92 -0.35 10.18
N GLN A 696 2.59 -0.23 10.28
CA GLN A 696 1.94 0.58 11.31
C GLN A 696 2.15 0.03 12.73
N MET A 697 2.30 -1.29 12.88
CA MET A 697 2.65 -1.95 14.14
C MET A 697 4.16 -1.93 14.44
N GLY A 698 4.98 -1.31 13.59
CA GLY A 698 6.43 -1.18 13.81
C GLY A 698 7.24 -2.46 13.62
N TRP A 699 6.69 -3.50 12.97
CA TRP A 699 7.41 -4.76 12.73
C TRP A 699 8.62 -4.60 11.81
N PHE A 700 8.61 -3.56 10.97
CA PHE A 700 9.71 -3.19 10.07
C PHE A 700 10.61 -2.08 10.63
N ASN A 701 10.33 -1.57 11.84
CA ASN A 701 11.26 -0.67 12.51
C ASN A 701 12.40 -1.52 13.07
N GLY A 702 13.62 -1.29 12.60
CA GLY A 702 14.82 -1.87 13.20
C GLY A 702 14.78 -1.62 14.72
N GLY A 703 15.05 -2.67 15.50
CA GLY A 703 14.82 -2.66 16.95
C GLY A 703 15.30 -1.38 17.62
N HIS A 704 14.43 -0.76 18.42
CA HIS A 704 14.79 0.32 19.33
C HIS A 704 15.76 -0.19 20.40
N SER A 705 17.06 -0.30 20.09
CA SER A 705 18.09 -0.42 21.12
C SER A 705 19.50 0.06 20.76
N GLU A 706 19.81 0.48 19.52
CA GLU A 706 21.21 0.85 19.15
C GLU A 706 21.39 2.25 18.55
N MET A 707 20.48 3.19 18.83
CA MET A 707 20.77 4.63 18.67
C MET A 707 20.79 5.30 20.04
N LYS A 708 21.75 4.90 20.88
CA LYS A 708 22.33 5.83 21.86
C LYS A 708 23.61 6.38 21.25
N VAL A 709 23.55 7.67 20.94
CA VAL A 709 24.68 8.53 20.61
C VAL A 709 25.76 8.33 21.67
N VAL A 710 26.97 7.96 21.22
CA VAL A 710 28.20 8.27 21.95
C VAL A 710 28.79 9.49 21.26
N ASP A 711 29.17 10.44 22.09
CA ASP A 711 29.46 11.87 21.84
C ASP A 711 30.34 12.20 20.62
#